data_AF-A0A8C8U4U6-F1
#
_entry.id   AF-A0A8C8U4U6-F1
#
_cell.length_a   1.000
_cell.length_b   1.000
_cell.length_c   1.000
_cell.angle_alpha   90.00
_cell.angle_beta   90.00
_cell.angle_gamma   90.00
#
_symmetry.space_group_name_H-M   'P 1'
#
loop_
_entity.id
_entity.type
_entity.pdbx_description
1 polymer ?
#
loop_
_entity_poly.entity_id
_entity_poly.type
_entity_poly.pdbx_seq_one_letter_code
_entity_poly.pdbx_strand_id
1 'polypeptide(L)'
;IAGSTMIQCLQKLSAAEFLMFKELFRREMEEYEHMQVSWDIIKMASERDLILLLNRNYLRHLWGVLSALFVQVNRTDLWTMAQTLKIDDQNSYKEIMKIIFQHIWSKETFVQMDEENYQITVEEEYNALQEVFDCPLEPVTTVVLGSKGKGKTTFLRKAMLDWASGNLWQNRFQYVFFISLISLNNVTELSLAELMLAKLSQSSETLEKVISDPKRVLFILEGLEYLKFDLELRTNLCNDWGKTLPTQVVFSSLLQKVMLPGSSLLIELGNPSVPKIYPLLQYPKKITIQGFTDEITRFYCMCFFSDYQKGLQVFDYLKKSEQLLTLCRNPYMCWVSCSTLMWQWDREEEMNLVGVTDSIIYTSFMVSAFRSVYDNCPPNQNRARLKTLCTLAAEAMWKQVFVFTSEDLRRNGISESEKAVWLGMNFLCTQGEDFMFYHPTLQSYFTALFYFLRQDEDTPHPVIGSLPQLLREVYDHGQTIWLLTGIFVFGIATEKVTNILKPHFDFIPSKDIKQEILKCFRSLSQAECSEKLMNTQRLFESLLDNQEESFETEVMDLFEEMTVDISNVDALLVATHGLLKSQKLKKLHLHIQHKVFSEIYNPEDGDLEEFEYNKNMLCKIFQDLQVLDLDCCNFNETAIRRLCDSMYPSSKDPLTAFKLQNGALFHTILLLPHLKSVNLYGTNLSNDAVENMCSVLKCPACRVEELLLGKCDISSEACGMIATCLIYRKVKHLSLVENPLKNKGVRLLCEILKHPSCVMETLMLSCCCLNFNACCHLYEALLCNKYLSLLDLSSNVLEDFGVNILCEALKDPKCTLQELWLSGCFLTSNCCGGISAVLTSKKNLKTLKLGKNNIEDAGIKQLCEALRNPNCKLQCLGLDMNDFKTDCCADLASALTTCRTLTSLNLDWITFDHDGLQLLCEALSHKSCNLKVLGLDKSALTEESQMLLQAVEMKEKLDILHCPWVKEERERRGVRLVWNSTN
;
A
#
# COMPACT_ATOMS: atom_id res chain seq x y z
N ILE A 1 -20.46 -27.60 -36.98
CA ILE A 1 -21.46 -28.64 -36.59
C ILE A 1 -22.84 -28.25 -37.12
N ALA A 2 -23.35 -27.04 -36.84
CA ALA A 2 -24.56 -26.45 -37.46
C ALA A 2 -24.77 -26.74 -38.97
N GLY A 3 -23.74 -26.52 -39.80
CA GLY A 3 -23.83 -26.74 -41.23
C GLY A 3 -24.08 -28.20 -41.67
N SER A 4 -23.66 -29.22 -40.90
CA SER A 4 -23.91 -30.63 -41.28
C SER A 4 -25.35 -31.05 -41.03
N THR A 5 -25.98 -30.51 -39.99
CA THR A 5 -27.35 -30.85 -39.59
C THR A 5 -28.38 -30.20 -40.52
N MET A 6 -28.10 -29.00 -41.03
CA MET A 6 -28.96 -28.33 -42.02
C MET A 6 -28.92 -29.02 -43.40
N ILE A 7 -27.75 -29.53 -43.78
CA ILE A 7 -27.61 -30.33 -45.02
C ILE A 7 -28.48 -31.58 -44.95
N GLN A 8 -28.60 -32.23 -43.78
CA GLN A 8 -29.48 -33.38 -43.58
C GLN A 8 -30.97 -33.04 -43.78
N CYS A 9 -31.41 -31.82 -43.44
CA CYS A 9 -32.78 -31.38 -43.70
C CYS A 9 -33.03 -31.18 -45.20
N LEU A 10 -32.09 -30.54 -45.91
CA LEU A 10 -32.21 -30.33 -47.36
C LEU A 10 -32.14 -31.65 -48.14
N GLN A 11 -31.33 -32.62 -47.70
CA GLN A 11 -31.23 -33.95 -48.31
C GLN A 11 -32.52 -34.79 -48.22
N LYS A 12 -33.47 -34.40 -47.36
CA LYS A 12 -34.79 -35.06 -47.25
C LYS A 12 -35.84 -34.50 -48.20
N LEU A 13 -35.49 -33.48 -48.99
CA LEU A 13 -36.33 -32.98 -50.08
C LEU A 13 -36.11 -33.87 -51.31
N SER A 14 -37.18 -34.23 -52.00
CA SER A 14 -37.10 -34.79 -53.35
C SER A 14 -36.53 -33.77 -54.34
N ALA A 15 -36.06 -34.22 -55.50
CA ALA A 15 -35.48 -33.31 -56.51
C ALA A 15 -36.44 -32.19 -56.96
N ALA A 16 -37.75 -32.47 -57.01
CA ALA A 16 -38.78 -31.48 -57.33
C ALA A 16 -39.01 -30.49 -56.18
N GLU A 17 -39.07 -30.97 -54.94
CA GLU A 17 -39.23 -30.12 -53.75
C GLU A 17 -38.00 -29.25 -53.51
N PHE A 18 -36.79 -29.77 -53.79
CA PHE A 18 -35.54 -29.01 -53.65
C PHE A 18 -35.41 -27.92 -54.72
N LEU A 19 -35.89 -28.18 -55.95
CA LEU A 19 -35.97 -27.14 -56.97
C LEU A 19 -36.97 -26.04 -56.58
N MET A 20 -38.12 -26.42 -56.03
CA MET A 20 -39.11 -25.46 -55.51
C MET A 20 -38.56 -24.67 -54.32
N PHE A 21 -37.83 -25.32 -53.41
CA PHE A 21 -37.12 -24.68 -52.31
C PHE A 21 -36.12 -23.62 -52.82
N LYS A 22 -35.35 -23.94 -53.87
CA LYS A 22 -34.43 -23.00 -54.54
C LYS A 22 -35.13 -21.79 -55.15
N GLU A 23 -36.29 -21.99 -55.78
CA GLU A 23 -37.08 -20.89 -56.36
C GLU A 23 -37.66 -19.95 -55.29
N LEU A 24 -38.16 -20.51 -54.19
CA LEU A 24 -38.66 -19.73 -53.05
C LEU A 24 -37.52 -19.00 -52.33
N PHE A 25 -36.38 -19.68 -52.16
CA PHE A 25 -35.15 -19.08 -51.62
C PHE A 25 -34.71 -17.88 -52.45
N ARG A 26 -34.77 -17.96 -53.79
CA ARG A 26 -34.48 -16.81 -54.65
C ARG A 26 -35.43 -15.65 -54.41
N ARG A 27 -36.74 -15.91 -54.25
CA ARG A 27 -37.73 -14.85 -54.01
C ARG A 27 -37.52 -14.14 -52.69
N GLU A 28 -37.22 -14.87 -51.61
CA GLU A 28 -36.86 -14.24 -50.33
C GLU A 28 -35.58 -13.39 -50.44
N MET A 29 -34.61 -13.80 -51.26
CA MET A 29 -33.38 -13.00 -51.50
C MET A 29 -33.66 -11.72 -52.29
N GLU A 30 -34.67 -11.73 -53.18
CA GLU A 30 -35.05 -10.56 -53.98
C GLU A 30 -35.84 -9.52 -53.15
N GLU A 31 -36.46 -9.91 -52.04
CA GLU A 31 -37.19 -8.99 -51.12
C GLU A 31 -36.27 -8.20 -50.16
N TYR A 32 -35.04 -8.67 -49.90
CA TYR A 32 -34.06 -7.96 -49.08
C TYR A 32 -33.07 -7.19 -49.97
N GLU A 33 -33.16 -5.85 -49.99
CA GLU A 33 -32.55 -4.91 -50.94
C GLU A 33 -30.99 -4.89 -51.08
N HIS A 34 -30.27 -5.90 -50.57
CA HIS A 34 -28.82 -5.97 -50.63
C HIS A 34 -28.30 -7.37 -51.00
N MET A 35 -28.60 -7.90 -52.20
CA MET A 35 -27.67 -8.69 -53.06
C MET A 35 -28.38 -9.40 -54.23
N GLN A 36 -27.82 -9.29 -55.44
CA GLN A 36 -28.23 -10.07 -56.62
C GLN A 36 -27.35 -11.33 -56.77
N VAL A 37 -27.76 -12.47 -56.20
CA VAL A 37 -27.16 -13.77 -56.54
C VAL A 37 -27.84 -14.30 -57.81
N SER A 38 -27.07 -14.58 -58.86
CA SER A 38 -27.62 -15.09 -60.13
C SER A 38 -28.38 -16.42 -59.94
N TRP A 39 -29.54 -16.55 -60.59
CA TRP A 39 -30.32 -17.78 -60.59
C TRP A 39 -29.53 -19.00 -61.06
N ASP A 40 -28.59 -18.81 -61.99
CA ASP A 40 -27.76 -19.92 -62.48
C ASP A 40 -26.90 -20.52 -61.37
N ILE A 41 -26.46 -19.70 -60.40
CA ILE A 41 -25.69 -20.12 -59.22
C ILE A 41 -26.59 -20.89 -58.25
N ILE A 42 -27.78 -20.37 -57.94
CA ILE A 42 -28.73 -21.03 -57.00
C ILE A 42 -29.26 -22.34 -57.60
N LYS A 43 -29.54 -22.36 -58.91
CA LYS A 43 -30.06 -23.52 -59.61
C LYS A 43 -29.05 -24.68 -59.59
N MET A 44 -27.77 -24.39 -59.82
CA MET A 44 -26.69 -25.38 -59.81
C MET A 44 -26.12 -25.68 -58.42
N ALA A 45 -26.44 -24.89 -57.39
CA ALA A 45 -25.96 -25.09 -56.03
C ALA A 45 -26.37 -26.46 -55.46
N SER A 46 -25.42 -27.17 -54.86
CA SER A 46 -25.73 -28.31 -53.99
C SER A 46 -26.39 -27.84 -52.68
N GLU A 47 -26.92 -28.78 -51.89
CA GLU A 47 -27.42 -28.51 -50.53
C GLU A 47 -26.35 -27.82 -49.69
N ARG A 48 -25.09 -28.21 -49.85
CA ARG A 48 -23.94 -27.63 -49.16
C ARG A 48 -23.66 -26.19 -49.61
N ASP A 49 -23.74 -25.93 -50.91
CA ASP A 49 -23.50 -24.58 -51.48
C ASP A 49 -24.60 -23.60 -51.07
N LEU A 50 -25.85 -24.07 -50.98
CA LEU A 50 -26.98 -23.29 -50.46
C LEU A 50 -26.82 -22.91 -48.99
N ILE A 51 -26.36 -23.85 -48.15
CA ILE A 51 -26.09 -23.55 -46.73
C ILE A 51 -24.91 -22.58 -46.57
N LEU A 52 -23.89 -22.64 -47.44
CA LEU A 52 -22.80 -21.65 -47.44
C LEU A 52 -23.29 -20.25 -47.85
N LEU A 53 -24.18 -20.16 -48.84
CA LEU A 53 -24.81 -18.91 -49.26
C LEU A 53 -25.70 -18.32 -48.14
N LEU A 54 -26.47 -19.16 -47.46
CA LEU A 54 -27.25 -18.77 -46.28
C LEU A 54 -26.35 -18.27 -45.15
N ASN A 55 -25.26 -18.99 -44.83
CA ASN A 55 -24.37 -18.64 -43.72
C ASN A 55 -23.62 -17.32 -43.95
N ARG A 56 -23.24 -17.01 -45.19
CA ARG A 56 -22.60 -15.72 -45.51
C ARG A 56 -23.53 -14.53 -45.30
N ASN A 57 -24.84 -14.72 -45.50
CA ASN A 57 -25.79 -13.60 -45.63
C ASN A 57 -26.79 -13.49 -44.45
N TYR A 58 -27.09 -14.57 -43.73
CA TYR A 58 -28.17 -14.63 -42.72
C TYR A 58 -27.75 -15.28 -41.39
N LEU A 59 -26.52 -15.04 -40.93
CA LEU A 59 -25.91 -15.63 -39.73
C LEU A 59 -26.81 -15.57 -38.47
N ARG A 60 -27.67 -14.55 -38.31
CA ARG A 60 -28.60 -14.39 -37.17
C ARG A 60 -30.02 -14.94 -37.39
N HIS A 61 -30.43 -15.23 -38.63
CA HIS A 61 -31.81 -15.62 -38.98
C HIS A 61 -31.91 -16.91 -39.80
N LEU A 62 -30.80 -17.64 -39.92
CA LEU A 62 -30.65 -18.80 -40.80
C LEU A 62 -31.73 -19.87 -40.62
N TRP A 63 -31.97 -20.29 -39.37
CA TRP A 63 -33.02 -21.24 -39.04
C TRP A 63 -34.43 -20.68 -39.24
N GLY A 64 -34.62 -19.35 -39.11
CA GLY A 64 -35.89 -18.67 -39.36
C GLY A 64 -36.28 -18.71 -40.83
N VAL A 65 -35.33 -18.36 -41.70
CA VAL A 65 -35.45 -18.42 -43.17
C VAL A 65 -35.69 -19.86 -43.64
N LEU A 66 -34.84 -20.82 -43.21
CA LEU A 66 -35.01 -22.24 -43.54
C LEU A 66 -36.39 -22.78 -43.10
N SER A 67 -36.84 -22.41 -41.90
CA SER A 67 -38.15 -22.82 -41.39
C SER A 67 -39.29 -22.24 -42.23
N ALA A 68 -39.24 -20.95 -42.56
CA ALA A 68 -40.26 -20.31 -43.40
C ALA A 68 -40.36 -20.98 -44.78
N LEU A 69 -39.21 -21.28 -45.40
CA LEU A 69 -39.15 -21.95 -46.70
C LEU A 69 -39.68 -23.39 -46.66
N PHE A 70 -39.41 -24.17 -45.61
CA PHE A 70 -39.96 -25.53 -45.50
C PHE A 70 -41.49 -25.55 -45.37
N VAL A 71 -42.08 -24.54 -44.72
CA VAL A 71 -43.55 -24.37 -44.67
C VAL A 71 -44.10 -24.08 -46.06
N GLN A 72 -43.45 -23.20 -46.82
CA GLN A 72 -43.85 -22.85 -48.18
C GLN A 72 -43.69 -24.01 -49.17
N VAL A 73 -42.79 -24.95 -48.90
CA VAL A 73 -42.60 -26.20 -49.66
C VAL A 73 -43.57 -27.31 -49.24
N ASN A 74 -44.53 -27.02 -48.34
CA ASN A 74 -45.49 -27.99 -47.78
C ASN A 74 -44.85 -29.17 -47.01
N ARG A 75 -43.63 -28.98 -46.47
CA ARG A 75 -42.92 -29.97 -45.67
C ARG A 75 -42.92 -29.60 -44.19
N THR A 76 -44.09 -29.72 -43.55
CA THR A 76 -44.27 -29.42 -42.12
C THR A 76 -43.49 -30.39 -41.21
N ASP A 77 -43.18 -31.59 -41.71
CA ASP A 77 -42.27 -32.55 -41.05
C ASP A 77 -40.84 -32.02 -40.98
N LEU A 78 -40.33 -31.42 -42.06
CA LEU A 78 -39.01 -30.79 -42.10
C LEU A 78 -38.99 -29.45 -41.36
N TRP A 79 -40.09 -28.71 -41.34
CA TRP A 79 -40.25 -27.56 -40.46
C TRP A 79 -40.15 -27.98 -38.98
N THR A 80 -40.88 -29.02 -38.58
CA THR A 80 -40.84 -29.53 -37.20
C THR A 80 -39.44 -30.02 -36.85
N MET A 81 -38.81 -30.78 -37.75
CA MET A 81 -37.42 -31.24 -37.61
C MET A 81 -36.44 -30.06 -37.54
N ALA A 82 -36.62 -29.01 -38.34
CA ALA A 82 -35.80 -27.81 -38.30
C ALA A 82 -36.01 -27.00 -37.00
N GLN A 83 -37.22 -26.97 -36.43
CA GLN A 83 -37.48 -26.37 -35.12
C GLN A 83 -36.83 -27.17 -33.99
N THR A 84 -36.91 -28.51 -34.03
CA THR A 84 -36.25 -29.38 -33.05
C THR A 84 -34.72 -29.27 -33.17
N LEU A 85 -34.18 -29.25 -34.39
CA LEU A 85 -32.75 -29.10 -34.63
C LEU A 85 -32.26 -27.68 -34.34
N LYS A 86 -33.09 -26.63 -34.49
CA LYS A 86 -32.77 -25.27 -34.02
C LYS A 86 -32.61 -25.22 -32.50
N ILE A 87 -33.36 -26.04 -31.76
CA ILE A 87 -33.23 -26.17 -30.31
C ILE A 87 -31.94 -26.93 -29.95
N ASP A 88 -31.54 -27.93 -30.74
CA ASP A 88 -30.26 -28.66 -30.57
C ASP A 88 -29.03 -27.87 -31.07
N ASP A 89 -29.18 -26.96 -32.02
CA ASP A 89 -28.11 -26.14 -32.63
C ASP A 89 -27.88 -24.79 -31.92
N GLN A 90 -28.65 -24.52 -30.86
CA GLN A 90 -28.35 -23.43 -29.93
C GLN A 90 -27.12 -23.83 -29.10
N ASN A 91 -25.95 -23.31 -29.46
CA ASN A 91 -24.73 -23.52 -28.68
C ASN A 91 -24.97 -23.19 -27.21
N SER A 92 -24.79 -24.18 -26.33
CA SER A 92 -24.81 -23.94 -24.89
C SER A 92 -23.73 -22.91 -24.55
N TYR A 93 -23.98 -22.05 -23.56
CA TYR A 93 -22.97 -21.08 -23.07
C TYR A 93 -21.62 -21.75 -22.81
N LYS A 94 -21.65 -22.99 -22.32
CA LYS A 94 -20.48 -23.82 -22.06
C LYS A 94 -19.62 -24.07 -23.31
N GLU A 95 -20.22 -24.39 -24.46
CA GLU A 95 -19.48 -24.59 -25.72
C GLU A 95 -18.90 -23.29 -26.30
N ILE A 96 -19.62 -22.17 -26.14
CA ILE A 96 -19.11 -20.86 -26.56
C ILE A 96 -17.88 -20.47 -25.72
N MET A 97 -17.98 -20.64 -24.40
CA MET A 97 -16.87 -20.38 -23.51
C MET A 97 -15.67 -21.31 -23.80
N LYS A 98 -15.91 -22.57 -24.16
CA LYS A 98 -14.86 -23.49 -24.59
C LYS A 98 -14.10 -22.94 -25.80
N ILE A 99 -14.79 -22.51 -26.86
CA ILE A 99 -14.16 -21.94 -28.06
C ILE A 99 -13.35 -20.69 -27.72
N ILE A 100 -13.93 -19.77 -26.93
CA ILE A 100 -13.27 -18.52 -26.53
C ILE A 100 -12.00 -18.83 -25.74
N PHE A 101 -12.08 -19.67 -24.71
CA PHE A 101 -10.94 -19.94 -23.84
C PHE A 101 -9.90 -20.88 -24.48
N GLN A 102 -10.27 -21.72 -25.46
CA GLN A 102 -9.30 -22.42 -26.31
C GLN A 102 -8.50 -21.43 -27.17
N HIS A 103 -9.17 -20.41 -27.71
CA HIS A 103 -8.48 -19.35 -28.45
C HIS A 103 -7.53 -18.57 -27.54
N ILE A 104 -7.99 -18.12 -26.37
CA ILE A 104 -7.18 -17.44 -25.36
C ILE A 104 -5.98 -18.30 -24.94
N TRP A 105 -6.18 -19.60 -24.71
CA TRP A 105 -5.08 -20.53 -24.39
C TRP A 105 -4.04 -20.58 -25.53
N SER A 106 -4.48 -20.71 -26.77
CA SER A 106 -3.55 -20.82 -27.91
C SER A 106 -2.82 -19.52 -28.29
N LYS A 107 -3.35 -18.35 -27.92
CA LYS A 107 -2.86 -17.04 -28.41
C LYS A 107 -2.42 -16.06 -27.33
N GLU A 108 -2.93 -16.17 -26.11
CA GLU A 108 -2.72 -15.19 -25.05
C GLU A 108 -2.00 -15.74 -23.80
N THR A 109 -1.83 -17.06 -23.65
CA THR A 109 -1.11 -17.64 -22.50
C THR A 109 0.37 -17.89 -22.78
N PHE A 110 1.21 -17.56 -21.80
CA PHE A 110 2.68 -17.60 -21.90
C PHE A 110 3.29 -19.00 -21.85
N VAL A 111 2.48 -20.01 -21.54
CA VAL A 111 2.95 -21.38 -21.35
C VAL A 111 3.09 -22.01 -22.73
N GLN A 112 4.32 -22.11 -23.24
CA GLN A 112 4.64 -22.94 -24.40
C GLN A 112 4.63 -24.42 -24.02
N MET A 113 3.48 -24.88 -23.51
CA MET A 113 3.16 -26.26 -23.20
C MET A 113 1.73 -26.51 -23.65
N ASP A 114 1.43 -27.72 -24.09
CA ASP A 114 0.05 -28.11 -24.37
C ASP A 114 -0.78 -28.22 -23.07
N GLU A 115 -2.09 -28.37 -23.23
CA GLU A 115 -3.03 -28.43 -22.11
C GLU A 115 -2.75 -29.59 -21.15
N GLU A 116 -2.34 -30.74 -21.68
CA GLU A 116 -2.07 -31.96 -20.90
C GLU A 116 -0.82 -31.79 -20.03
N ASN A 117 0.25 -31.24 -20.62
CA ASN A 117 1.50 -31.02 -19.92
C ASN A 117 1.39 -29.90 -18.89
N TYR A 118 0.57 -28.87 -19.13
CA TYR A 118 0.34 -27.83 -18.12
C TYR A 118 -0.40 -28.37 -16.88
N GLN A 119 -1.34 -29.30 -17.06
CA GLN A 119 -2.11 -29.87 -15.96
C GLN A 119 -1.21 -30.55 -14.91
N ILE A 120 -0.11 -31.17 -15.34
CA ILE A 120 0.91 -31.75 -14.47
C ILE A 120 1.55 -30.69 -13.56
N THR A 121 1.70 -29.46 -14.05
CA THR A 121 2.37 -28.37 -13.31
C THR A 121 1.53 -27.74 -12.21
N VAL A 122 0.21 -27.98 -12.21
CA VAL A 122 -0.76 -27.37 -11.30
C VAL A 122 -1.65 -28.39 -10.61
N GLU A 123 -1.26 -29.66 -10.60
CA GLU A 123 -2.06 -30.78 -10.08
C GLU A 123 -2.43 -30.58 -8.61
N GLU A 124 -1.48 -30.14 -7.78
CA GLU A 124 -1.70 -29.85 -6.36
C GLU A 124 -2.72 -28.74 -6.15
N GLU A 125 -2.60 -27.63 -6.89
CA GLU A 125 -3.56 -26.53 -6.82
C GLU A 125 -4.94 -26.91 -7.35
N TYR A 126 -5.02 -27.79 -8.36
CA TYR A 126 -6.28 -28.36 -8.86
C TYR A 126 -6.96 -29.23 -7.80
N ASN A 127 -6.20 -30.07 -7.11
CA ASN A 127 -6.72 -30.91 -6.02
C ASN A 127 -7.26 -30.04 -4.88
N ALA A 128 -6.51 -29.02 -4.46
CA ALA A 128 -6.98 -28.05 -3.47
C ALA A 128 -8.24 -27.30 -3.93
N LEU A 129 -8.32 -26.93 -5.22
CA LEU A 129 -9.50 -26.27 -5.80
C LEU A 129 -10.73 -27.19 -5.81
N GLN A 130 -10.55 -28.48 -6.10
CA GLN A 130 -11.62 -29.49 -6.02
C GLN A 130 -12.11 -29.65 -4.58
N GLU A 131 -11.22 -29.90 -3.61
CA GLU A 131 -11.57 -30.03 -2.20
C GLU A 131 -12.37 -28.82 -1.67
N VAL A 132 -11.99 -27.62 -2.13
CA VAL A 132 -12.65 -26.37 -1.75
C VAL A 132 -14.10 -26.31 -2.24
N PHE A 133 -14.37 -26.80 -3.47
CA PHE A 133 -15.66 -26.71 -4.15
C PHE A 133 -16.50 -28.00 -4.14
N ASP A 134 -15.98 -29.09 -3.58
CA ASP A 134 -16.66 -30.39 -3.48
C ASP A 134 -17.85 -30.38 -2.50
N CYS A 135 -17.95 -29.40 -1.60
CA CYS A 135 -19.10 -29.25 -0.70
C CYS A 135 -20.27 -28.52 -1.42
N PRO A 136 -21.42 -29.18 -1.65
CA PRO A 136 -22.46 -28.67 -2.55
C PRO A 136 -23.43 -27.66 -1.93
N LEU A 137 -23.43 -27.47 -0.60
CA LEU A 137 -24.52 -26.78 0.10
C LEU A 137 -24.31 -25.28 0.34
N GLU A 138 -23.07 -24.79 0.31
CA GLU A 138 -22.71 -23.41 0.67
C GLU A 138 -21.94 -22.66 -0.44
N PRO A 139 -22.19 -21.35 -0.60
CA PRO A 139 -21.40 -20.49 -1.49
C PRO A 139 -20.01 -20.26 -0.90
N VAL A 140 -18.96 -20.54 -1.67
CA VAL A 140 -17.58 -20.44 -1.19
C VAL A 140 -16.87 -19.27 -1.87
N THR A 141 -16.10 -18.51 -1.10
CA THR A 141 -15.15 -17.52 -1.64
C THR A 141 -13.75 -18.09 -1.52
N THR A 142 -13.06 -18.18 -2.64
CA THR A 142 -11.70 -18.71 -2.74
C THR A 142 -10.78 -17.68 -3.36
N VAL A 143 -9.61 -17.50 -2.75
CA VAL A 143 -8.59 -16.56 -3.19
C VAL A 143 -7.36 -17.33 -3.64
N VAL A 144 -6.93 -17.07 -4.87
CA VAL A 144 -5.67 -17.55 -5.44
C VAL A 144 -4.59 -16.49 -5.17
N LEU A 145 -3.62 -16.85 -4.33
CA LEU A 145 -2.51 -16.02 -3.89
C LEU A 145 -1.23 -16.38 -4.62
N GLY A 146 -0.35 -15.40 -4.81
CA GLY A 146 0.97 -15.60 -5.42
C GLY A 146 1.59 -14.29 -5.87
N SER A 147 2.92 -14.26 -5.99
CA SER A 147 3.65 -13.10 -6.52
C SER A 147 3.38 -12.89 -8.01
N LYS A 148 3.82 -11.74 -8.55
CA LYS A 148 3.64 -11.40 -9.97
C LYS A 148 4.43 -12.38 -10.85
N GLY A 149 3.83 -12.86 -11.93
CA GLY A 149 4.46 -13.83 -12.86
C GLY A 149 4.33 -15.31 -12.46
N LYS A 150 3.83 -15.64 -11.26
CA LYS A 150 3.64 -17.04 -10.80
C LYS A 150 2.59 -17.85 -11.57
N GLY A 151 1.79 -17.22 -12.43
CA GLY A 151 0.82 -17.91 -13.28
C GLY A 151 -0.63 -17.91 -12.78
N LYS A 152 -0.99 -17.05 -11.82
CA LYS A 152 -2.38 -16.91 -11.30
C LYS A 152 -3.42 -16.72 -12.40
N THR A 153 -3.22 -15.75 -13.27
CA THR A 153 -4.07 -15.51 -14.43
C THR A 153 -4.19 -16.74 -15.34
N THR A 154 -3.07 -17.38 -15.68
CA THR A 154 -3.03 -18.59 -16.52
C THR A 154 -3.82 -19.73 -15.87
N PHE A 155 -3.67 -19.92 -14.57
CA PHE A 155 -4.40 -20.91 -13.79
C PHE A 155 -5.92 -20.68 -13.83
N LEU A 156 -6.37 -19.45 -13.62
CA LEU A 156 -7.80 -19.10 -13.71
C LEU A 156 -8.38 -19.30 -15.11
N ARG A 157 -7.63 -18.91 -16.16
CA ARG A 157 -8.04 -19.13 -17.55
C ARG A 157 -8.11 -20.62 -17.89
N LYS A 158 -7.16 -21.44 -17.39
CA LYS A 158 -7.21 -22.90 -17.53
C LYS A 158 -8.41 -23.51 -16.80
N ALA A 159 -8.69 -23.08 -15.57
CA ALA A 159 -9.85 -23.56 -14.80
C ALA A 159 -11.18 -23.28 -15.52
N MET A 160 -11.29 -22.11 -16.17
CA MET A 160 -12.44 -21.77 -17.01
C MET A 160 -12.54 -22.68 -18.25
N LEU A 161 -11.42 -22.92 -18.92
CA LEU A 161 -11.35 -23.83 -20.07
C LEU A 161 -11.71 -25.26 -19.69
N ASP A 162 -11.20 -25.76 -18.57
CA ASP A 162 -11.46 -27.11 -18.09
C ASP A 162 -12.89 -27.28 -17.61
N TRP A 163 -13.48 -26.28 -16.95
CA TRP A 163 -14.91 -26.29 -16.69
C TRP A 163 -15.71 -26.39 -17.99
N ALA A 164 -15.39 -25.56 -18.98
CA ALA A 164 -16.08 -25.54 -20.27
C ALA A 164 -15.91 -26.85 -21.07
N SER A 165 -14.73 -27.47 -21.00
CA SER A 165 -14.45 -28.79 -21.59
C SER A 165 -15.05 -29.96 -20.81
N GLY A 166 -15.49 -29.72 -19.57
CA GLY A 166 -16.06 -30.73 -18.69
C GLY A 166 -15.05 -31.43 -17.78
N ASN A 167 -13.81 -30.98 -17.69
CA ASN A 167 -12.83 -31.60 -16.80
C ASN A 167 -12.98 -31.13 -15.34
N LEU A 168 -13.64 -29.98 -15.12
CA LEU A 168 -13.80 -29.37 -13.78
C LEU A 168 -15.26 -29.03 -13.46
N TRP A 169 -15.67 -29.23 -12.21
CA TRP A 169 -16.95 -28.78 -11.62
C TRP A 169 -18.25 -29.16 -12.35
N GLN A 170 -18.26 -30.20 -13.21
CA GLN A 170 -19.42 -30.55 -14.03
C GLN A 170 -20.74 -30.62 -13.25
N ASN A 171 -20.70 -31.17 -12.03
CA ASN A 171 -21.86 -31.38 -11.17
C ASN A 171 -22.15 -30.22 -10.20
N ARG A 172 -21.22 -29.27 -10.06
CA ARG A 172 -21.27 -28.20 -9.04
C ARG A 172 -21.72 -26.86 -9.61
N PHE A 173 -21.19 -26.45 -10.76
CA PHE A 173 -21.49 -25.15 -11.37
C PHE A 173 -22.09 -25.33 -12.76
N GLN A 174 -23.30 -24.77 -12.93
CA GLN A 174 -23.96 -24.70 -14.24
C GLN A 174 -23.48 -23.48 -15.02
N TYR A 175 -23.13 -22.40 -14.33
CA TYR A 175 -22.68 -21.14 -14.92
C TYR A 175 -21.39 -20.68 -14.26
N VAL A 176 -20.38 -20.38 -15.07
CA VAL A 176 -19.13 -19.77 -14.61
C VAL A 176 -18.89 -18.50 -15.42
N PHE A 177 -18.90 -17.35 -14.77
CA PHE A 177 -18.67 -16.05 -15.41
C PHE A 177 -17.25 -15.58 -15.15
N PHE A 178 -16.45 -15.47 -16.22
CA PHE A 178 -15.11 -14.91 -16.16
C PHE A 178 -15.15 -13.39 -16.42
N ILE A 179 -14.74 -12.60 -15.43
CA ILE A 179 -14.75 -11.14 -15.45
C ILE A 179 -13.32 -10.61 -15.29
N SER A 180 -12.82 -10.00 -16.36
CA SER A 180 -11.55 -9.27 -16.34
C SER A 180 -11.79 -7.82 -15.92
N LEU A 181 -11.41 -7.48 -14.69
CA LEU A 181 -11.70 -6.18 -14.10
C LEU A 181 -10.89 -5.04 -14.75
N ILE A 182 -9.73 -5.37 -15.32
CA ILE A 182 -8.88 -4.43 -16.05
C ILE A 182 -9.64 -3.79 -17.23
N SER A 183 -10.45 -4.60 -17.93
CA SER A 183 -11.27 -4.12 -19.05
C SER A 183 -12.38 -3.15 -18.63
N LEU A 184 -12.72 -3.12 -17.34
CA LEU A 184 -13.80 -2.29 -16.79
C LEU A 184 -13.28 -0.97 -16.18
N ASN A 185 -11.97 -0.71 -16.23
CA ASN A 185 -11.36 0.50 -15.66
C ASN A 185 -11.92 1.82 -16.22
N ASN A 186 -12.43 1.81 -17.45
CA ASN A 186 -13.00 2.99 -18.09
C ASN A 186 -14.55 3.03 -18.01
N VAL A 187 -15.17 2.03 -17.38
CA VAL A 187 -16.62 1.94 -17.20
C VAL A 187 -16.97 2.56 -15.85
N THR A 188 -17.65 3.70 -15.87
CA THR A 188 -18.02 4.43 -14.63
C THR A 188 -19.18 3.78 -13.91
N GLU A 189 -20.20 3.36 -14.66
CA GLU A 189 -21.41 2.73 -14.13
C GLU A 189 -21.73 1.47 -14.92
N LEU A 190 -22.17 0.42 -14.22
CA LEU A 190 -22.62 -0.82 -14.82
C LEU A 190 -23.70 -1.49 -13.98
N SER A 191 -24.51 -2.33 -14.62
CA SER A 191 -25.33 -3.34 -13.95
C SER A 191 -24.67 -4.72 -14.05
N LEU A 192 -24.70 -5.49 -12.97
CA LEU A 192 -24.23 -6.88 -13.01
C LEU A 192 -25.07 -7.73 -13.97
N ALA A 193 -26.38 -7.44 -14.07
CA ALA A 193 -27.28 -8.06 -15.04
C ALA A 193 -26.80 -7.84 -16.49
N GLU A 194 -26.47 -6.59 -16.83
CA GLU A 194 -26.01 -6.21 -18.17
C GLU A 194 -24.69 -6.91 -18.52
N LEU A 195 -23.76 -6.99 -17.55
CA LEU A 195 -22.48 -7.68 -17.73
C LEU A 195 -22.67 -9.19 -17.99
N MET A 196 -23.56 -9.84 -17.23
CA MET A 196 -23.90 -11.26 -17.44
C MET A 196 -24.61 -11.47 -18.78
N LEU A 197 -25.59 -10.61 -19.11
CA LEU A 197 -26.32 -10.66 -20.38
C LEU A 197 -25.41 -10.47 -21.59
N ALA A 198 -24.43 -9.56 -21.52
CA ALA A 198 -23.45 -9.37 -22.59
C ALA A 198 -22.69 -10.68 -22.88
N LYS A 199 -22.32 -11.44 -21.85
CA LYS A 199 -21.65 -12.75 -21.98
C LYS A 199 -22.59 -13.87 -22.44
N LEU A 200 -23.88 -13.77 -22.16
CA LEU A 200 -24.92 -14.71 -22.60
C LEU A 200 -25.52 -14.37 -23.98
N SER A 201 -25.21 -13.19 -24.53
CA SER A 201 -25.84 -12.67 -25.77
C SER A 201 -25.68 -13.56 -27.01
N GLN A 202 -24.71 -14.47 -26.98
CA GLN A 202 -24.44 -15.45 -28.05
C GLN A 202 -25.01 -16.85 -27.75
N SER A 203 -25.51 -17.09 -26.53
CA SER A 203 -26.13 -18.36 -26.12
C SER A 203 -27.66 -18.29 -26.14
N SER A 204 -28.31 -19.43 -25.96
CA SER A 204 -29.78 -19.52 -25.85
C SER A 204 -30.34 -19.33 -24.44
N GLU A 205 -29.48 -19.02 -23.48
CA GLU A 205 -29.81 -19.02 -22.06
C GLU A 205 -30.25 -17.64 -21.60
N THR A 206 -31.28 -17.62 -20.75
CA THR A 206 -31.82 -16.40 -20.19
C THR A 206 -31.25 -16.15 -18.80
N LEU A 207 -31.15 -14.88 -18.43
CA LEU A 207 -30.69 -14.47 -17.10
C LEU A 207 -31.58 -15.06 -15.98
N GLU A 208 -32.87 -15.25 -16.25
CA GLU A 208 -33.81 -15.90 -15.32
C GLU A 208 -33.41 -17.34 -14.98
N LYS A 209 -32.88 -18.10 -15.94
CA LYS A 209 -32.37 -19.47 -15.69
C LYS A 209 -31.13 -19.46 -14.82
N VAL A 210 -30.20 -18.52 -15.07
CA VAL A 210 -28.98 -18.36 -14.28
C VAL A 210 -29.30 -18.05 -12.81
N ILE A 211 -30.31 -17.21 -12.59
CA ILE A 211 -30.68 -16.72 -11.26
C ILE A 211 -31.60 -17.69 -10.51
N SER A 212 -32.21 -18.65 -11.19
CA SER A 212 -33.05 -19.68 -10.56
C SER A 212 -32.30 -20.54 -9.53
N ASP A 213 -30.99 -20.71 -9.69
CA ASP A 213 -30.11 -21.39 -8.72
C ASP A 213 -28.75 -20.69 -8.59
N PRO A 214 -28.66 -19.60 -7.79
CA PRO A 214 -27.43 -18.84 -7.62
C PRO A 214 -26.29 -19.68 -7.04
N LYS A 215 -26.60 -20.79 -6.32
CA LYS A 215 -25.60 -21.70 -5.76
C LYS A 215 -24.76 -22.35 -6.84
N ARG A 216 -25.32 -22.55 -8.03
CA ARG A 216 -24.64 -23.14 -9.19
C ARG A 216 -23.94 -22.12 -10.08
N VAL A 217 -23.79 -20.88 -9.60
CA VAL A 217 -23.08 -19.81 -10.28
C VAL A 217 -21.73 -19.56 -9.59
N LEU A 218 -20.66 -19.50 -10.39
CA LEU A 218 -19.32 -19.10 -9.97
C LEU A 218 -18.90 -17.85 -10.74
N PHE A 219 -18.36 -16.85 -10.04
CA PHE A 219 -17.68 -15.71 -10.66
C PHE A 219 -16.17 -15.87 -10.50
N ILE A 220 -15.45 -15.86 -11.62
CA ILE A 220 -13.99 -15.80 -11.66
C ILE A 220 -13.60 -14.34 -11.90
N LEU A 221 -12.91 -13.73 -10.94
CA LEU A 221 -12.49 -12.32 -10.98
C LEU A 221 -10.97 -12.22 -11.17
N GLU A 222 -10.57 -11.64 -12.30
CA GLU A 222 -9.17 -11.45 -12.71
C GLU A 222 -8.80 -9.95 -12.67
N GLY A 223 -7.55 -9.65 -12.29
CA GLY A 223 -6.97 -8.32 -12.48
C GLY A 223 -7.34 -7.25 -11.46
N LEU A 224 -7.73 -7.63 -10.24
CA LEU A 224 -8.01 -6.70 -9.12
C LEU A 224 -6.83 -5.76 -8.81
N GLU A 225 -5.59 -6.22 -9.03
CA GLU A 225 -4.37 -5.45 -8.78
C GLU A 225 -4.22 -4.20 -9.66
N TYR A 226 -4.94 -4.13 -10.79
CA TYR A 226 -4.79 -3.09 -11.80
C TYR A 226 -6.02 -2.17 -11.89
N LEU A 227 -6.86 -2.14 -10.86
CA LEU A 227 -8.01 -1.26 -10.79
C LEU A 227 -7.60 0.21 -10.60
N LYS A 228 -8.20 1.12 -11.37
CA LYS A 228 -8.04 2.58 -11.23
C LYS A 228 -8.77 3.18 -10.02
N PHE A 229 -9.61 2.39 -9.35
CA PHE A 229 -10.44 2.82 -8.25
C PHE A 229 -10.31 1.88 -7.06
N ASP A 230 -10.34 2.42 -5.85
CA ASP A 230 -10.28 1.62 -4.64
C ASP A 230 -11.64 0.97 -4.33
N LEU A 231 -11.57 -0.31 -3.96
CA LEU A 231 -12.67 -1.08 -3.40
C LEU A 231 -12.55 -1.02 -1.89
N GLU A 232 -13.39 -0.22 -1.24
CA GLU A 232 -13.35 -0.01 0.21
C GLU A 232 -14.48 -0.75 0.94
N LEU A 233 -14.34 -0.90 2.26
CA LEU A 233 -15.42 -1.28 3.18
C LEU A 233 -16.47 -0.17 3.18
N ARG A 234 -17.36 -0.20 2.20
CA ARG A 234 -18.39 0.82 2.03
C ARG A 234 -19.68 0.47 2.76
N THR A 235 -20.36 1.50 3.24
CA THR A 235 -21.69 1.40 3.85
C THR A 235 -22.82 1.49 2.83
N ASN A 236 -22.55 1.92 1.59
CA ASN A 236 -23.55 2.11 0.53
C ASN A 236 -23.69 0.90 -0.43
N LEU A 237 -23.59 -0.32 0.11
CA LEU A 237 -23.71 -1.56 -0.67
C LEU A 237 -25.14 -1.78 -1.18
N CYS A 238 -25.27 -2.47 -2.32
CA CYS A 238 -26.55 -2.73 -2.97
C CYS A 238 -26.73 -4.23 -3.25
N ASN A 239 -27.93 -4.76 -3.02
CA ASN A 239 -28.29 -6.14 -3.33
C ASN A 239 -28.99 -6.28 -4.70
N ASP A 240 -29.49 -5.18 -5.26
CA ASP A 240 -30.14 -5.15 -6.57
C ASP A 240 -29.09 -5.20 -7.69
N TRP A 241 -29.02 -6.35 -8.36
CA TRP A 241 -28.08 -6.65 -9.44
C TRP A 241 -28.55 -6.13 -10.80
N GLY A 242 -29.82 -5.74 -10.94
CA GLY A 242 -30.39 -5.15 -12.16
C GLY A 242 -30.19 -3.64 -12.25
N LYS A 243 -29.88 -2.99 -11.14
CA LYS A 243 -29.66 -1.55 -11.07
C LYS A 243 -28.28 -1.15 -11.62
N THR A 244 -28.25 -0.15 -12.50
CA THR A 244 -27.03 0.51 -12.95
C THR A 244 -26.45 1.33 -11.79
N LEU A 245 -25.23 1.01 -11.37
CA LEU A 245 -24.55 1.62 -10.23
C LEU A 245 -23.09 1.89 -10.58
N PRO A 246 -22.40 2.74 -9.81
CA PRO A 246 -20.96 2.89 -9.96
C PRO A 246 -20.25 1.54 -9.87
N THR A 247 -19.35 1.26 -10.82
CA THR A 247 -18.65 -0.03 -10.95
C THR A 247 -18.04 -0.52 -9.63
N GLN A 248 -17.48 0.40 -8.87
CA GLN A 248 -16.89 0.18 -7.54
C GLN A 248 -17.90 -0.40 -6.55
N VAL A 249 -19.13 0.12 -6.54
CA VAL A 249 -20.21 -0.31 -5.63
C VAL A 249 -20.69 -1.70 -6.00
N VAL A 250 -20.80 -2.01 -7.30
CA VAL A 250 -21.22 -3.34 -7.77
C VAL A 250 -20.23 -4.41 -7.30
N PHE A 251 -18.93 -4.19 -7.54
CA PHE A 251 -17.91 -5.17 -7.15
C PHE A 251 -17.68 -5.22 -5.64
N SER A 252 -17.70 -4.10 -4.91
CA SER A 252 -17.68 -4.14 -3.43
C SER A 252 -18.88 -4.91 -2.88
N SER A 253 -20.07 -4.77 -3.48
CA SER A 253 -21.28 -5.49 -3.06
C SER A 253 -21.21 -6.99 -3.38
N LEU A 254 -20.59 -7.37 -4.50
CA LEU A 254 -20.37 -8.77 -4.88
C LEU A 254 -19.32 -9.43 -3.96
N LEU A 255 -18.17 -8.78 -3.73
CA LEU A 255 -17.08 -9.30 -2.88
C LEU A 255 -17.51 -9.50 -1.43
N GLN A 256 -18.31 -8.57 -0.89
CA GLN A 256 -18.88 -8.66 0.45
C GLN A 256 -20.14 -9.54 0.51
N LYS A 257 -20.51 -10.23 -0.58
CA LYS A 257 -21.71 -11.09 -0.70
C LYS A 257 -23.03 -10.39 -0.34
N VAL A 258 -23.14 -9.08 -0.51
CA VAL A 258 -24.43 -8.36 -0.42
C VAL A 258 -25.24 -8.57 -1.71
N MET A 259 -24.55 -8.58 -2.85
CA MET A 259 -25.12 -8.88 -4.16
C MET A 259 -24.87 -10.35 -4.50
N LEU A 260 -25.92 -11.08 -4.89
CA LEU A 260 -25.89 -12.52 -5.18
C LEU A 260 -25.17 -13.38 -4.11
N PRO A 261 -25.59 -13.32 -2.82
CA PRO A 261 -24.94 -14.04 -1.71
C PRO A 261 -24.84 -15.55 -1.92
N GLY A 262 -25.76 -16.12 -2.70
CA GLY A 262 -25.79 -17.54 -3.02
C GLY A 262 -24.73 -17.99 -4.02
N SER A 263 -24.01 -17.08 -4.68
CA SER A 263 -22.98 -17.41 -5.67
C SER A 263 -21.59 -17.63 -5.04
N SER A 264 -20.77 -18.44 -5.71
CA SER A 264 -19.38 -18.67 -5.32
C SER A 264 -18.45 -17.68 -6.04
N LEU A 265 -17.31 -17.38 -5.42
CA LEU A 265 -16.29 -16.47 -5.97
C LEU A 265 -14.93 -17.17 -6.03
N LEU A 266 -14.22 -17.01 -7.14
CA LEU A 266 -12.82 -17.38 -7.29
C LEU A 266 -12.04 -16.15 -7.73
N ILE A 267 -11.10 -15.71 -6.89
CA ILE A 267 -10.52 -14.36 -6.99
C ILE A 267 -8.99 -14.44 -7.10
N GLU A 268 -8.42 -13.75 -8.07
CA GLU A 268 -6.98 -13.51 -8.14
C GLU A 268 -6.56 -12.35 -7.22
N LEU A 269 -5.62 -12.59 -6.30
CA LEU A 269 -5.01 -11.53 -5.49
C LEU A 269 -3.49 -11.72 -5.37
N GLY A 270 -2.73 -10.71 -5.78
CA GLY A 270 -1.31 -10.60 -5.46
C GLY A 270 -1.07 -10.02 -4.08
N ASN A 271 0.10 -10.32 -3.53
CA ASN A 271 0.53 -9.93 -2.18
C ASN A 271 0.27 -8.44 -1.85
N PRO A 272 0.52 -7.46 -2.74
CA PRO A 272 0.27 -6.04 -2.43
C PRO A 272 -1.20 -5.68 -2.23
N SER A 273 -2.12 -6.44 -2.85
CA SER A 273 -3.57 -6.15 -2.81
C SER A 273 -4.29 -6.91 -1.69
N VAL A 274 -3.62 -7.86 -1.04
CA VAL A 274 -4.19 -8.66 0.06
C VAL A 274 -4.67 -7.77 1.20
N PRO A 275 -3.90 -6.80 1.73
CA PRO A 275 -4.37 -5.96 2.84
C PRO A 275 -5.62 -5.15 2.49
N LYS A 276 -5.77 -4.73 1.23
CA LYS A 276 -6.90 -3.92 0.76
C LYS A 276 -8.17 -4.75 0.55
N ILE A 277 -8.06 -5.87 -0.16
CA ILE A 277 -9.23 -6.62 -0.64
C ILE A 277 -9.63 -7.74 0.32
N TYR A 278 -8.65 -8.40 0.97
CA TYR A 278 -8.93 -9.55 1.83
C TYR A 278 -9.91 -9.24 2.98
N PRO A 279 -9.88 -8.05 3.63
CA PRO A 279 -10.88 -7.68 4.64
C PRO A 279 -12.31 -7.54 4.12
N LEU A 280 -12.51 -7.36 2.81
CA LEU A 280 -13.85 -7.29 2.19
C LEU A 280 -14.49 -8.67 2.05
N LEU A 281 -13.72 -9.75 2.13
CA LEU A 281 -14.20 -11.09 1.80
C LEU A 281 -14.78 -11.79 3.03
N GLN A 282 -15.95 -12.39 2.86
CA GLN A 282 -16.55 -13.24 3.89
C GLN A 282 -15.91 -14.63 3.89
N TYR A 283 -15.14 -14.95 4.94
CA TYR A 283 -14.50 -16.25 5.18
C TYR A 283 -13.76 -16.86 3.97
N PRO A 284 -12.80 -16.14 3.35
CA PRO A 284 -12.11 -16.62 2.16
C PRO A 284 -11.21 -17.83 2.45
N LYS A 285 -11.32 -18.88 1.63
CA LYS A 285 -10.33 -19.97 1.56
C LYS A 285 -9.15 -19.55 0.70
N LYS A 286 -7.93 -20.00 1.03
CA LYS A 286 -6.69 -19.61 0.34
C LYS A 286 -6.10 -20.79 -0.44
N ILE A 287 -5.67 -20.50 -1.67
CA ILE A 287 -4.83 -21.39 -2.48
C ILE A 287 -3.62 -20.56 -2.90
N THR A 288 -2.41 -21.03 -2.63
CA THR A 288 -1.18 -20.31 -2.97
C THR A 288 -0.49 -20.99 -4.14
N ILE A 289 -0.26 -20.26 -5.23
CA ILE A 289 0.52 -20.75 -6.36
C ILE A 289 2.01 -20.51 -6.07
N GLN A 290 2.72 -21.60 -5.84
CA GLN A 290 4.14 -21.58 -5.47
C GLN A 290 5.06 -21.38 -6.68
N GLY A 291 4.58 -21.62 -7.90
CA GLY A 291 5.36 -21.53 -9.14
C GLY A 291 6.02 -22.85 -9.51
N PHE A 292 7.08 -22.81 -10.32
CA PHE A 292 7.76 -24.02 -10.78
C PHE A 292 8.70 -24.58 -9.71
N THR A 293 8.67 -25.91 -9.55
CA THR A 293 9.75 -26.67 -8.91
C THR A 293 10.92 -26.82 -9.88
N ASP A 294 12.07 -27.30 -9.39
CA ASP A 294 13.22 -27.56 -10.26
C ASP A 294 12.89 -28.65 -11.31
N GLU A 295 12.03 -29.61 -10.96
CA GLU A 295 11.55 -30.66 -11.87
C GLU A 295 10.62 -30.10 -12.95
N ILE A 296 9.67 -29.24 -12.57
CA ILE A 296 8.78 -28.56 -13.50
C ILE A 296 9.57 -27.60 -14.40
N THR A 297 10.57 -26.90 -13.86
CA THR A 297 11.44 -26.01 -14.64
C THR A 297 12.18 -26.80 -15.72
N ARG A 298 12.73 -27.98 -15.37
CA ARG A 298 13.37 -28.88 -16.34
C ARG A 298 12.40 -29.31 -17.43
N PHE A 299 11.19 -29.71 -17.04
CA PHE A 299 10.16 -30.15 -17.96
C PHE A 299 9.71 -29.01 -18.90
N TYR A 300 9.50 -27.82 -18.36
CA TYR A 300 9.16 -26.61 -19.12
C TYR A 300 10.22 -26.29 -20.18
N CYS A 301 11.51 -26.33 -19.82
CA CYS A 301 12.59 -26.13 -20.80
C CYS A 301 12.52 -27.13 -21.97
N MET A 302 12.19 -28.40 -21.69
CA MET A 302 12.04 -29.42 -22.75
C MET A 302 10.86 -29.11 -23.68
N CYS A 303 9.72 -28.70 -23.12
CA CYS A 303 8.54 -28.31 -23.89
C CYS A 303 8.80 -27.06 -24.74
N PHE A 304 9.41 -26.03 -24.14
CA PHE A 304 9.67 -24.74 -24.79
C PHE A 304 10.48 -24.88 -26.08
N PHE A 305 11.58 -25.65 -26.04
CA PHE A 305 12.46 -25.83 -27.21
C PHE A 305 11.95 -26.88 -28.20
N SER A 306 10.89 -27.64 -27.85
CA SER A 306 10.38 -28.77 -28.64
C SER A 306 11.48 -29.79 -29.03
N ASP A 307 12.58 -29.82 -28.27
CA ASP A 307 13.76 -30.66 -28.47
C ASP A 307 14.33 -31.01 -27.10
N TYR A 308 14.29 -32.31 -26.78
CA TYR A 308 14.71 -32.84 -25.48
C TYR A 308 16.17 -32.50 -25.14
N GLN A 309 17.10 -32.59 -26.10
CA GLN A 309 18.51 -32.37 -25.84
C GLN A 309 18.81 -30.88 -25.65
N LYS A 310 18.20 -30.02 -26.47
CA LYS A 310 18.35 -28.56 -26.32
C LYS A 310 17.77 -28.06 -25.00
N GLY A 311 16.55 -28.48 -24.67
CA GLY A 311 15.91 -28.11 -23.41
C GLY A 311 16.70 -28.57 -22.18
N LEU A 312 17.30 -29.76 -22.23
CA LEU A 312 18.16 -30.27 -21.16
C LEU A 312 19.44 -29.45 -21.00
N GLN A 313 20.11 -29.07 -22.10
CA GLN A 313 21.32 -28.23 -22.04
C GLN A 313 21.04 -26.84 -21.46
N VAL A 314 19.89 -26.25 -21.79
CA VAL A 314 19.44 -24.97 -21.21
C VAL A 314 19.17 -25.13 -19.72
N PHE A 315 18.47 -26.19 -19.30
CA PHE A 315 18.26 -26.45 -17.88
C PHE A 315 19.58 -26.67 -17.13
N ASP A 316 20.51 -27.45 -17.68
CA ASP A 316 21.82 -27.70 -17.09
C ASP A 316 22.63 -26.40 -16.97
N TYR A 317 22.46 -25.45 -17.90
CA TYR A 317 23.03 -24.11 -17.79
C TYR A 317 22.42 -23.32 -16.62
N LEU A 318 21.09 -23.24 -16.54
CA LEU A 318 20.39 -22.54 -15.46
C LEU A 318 20.75 -23.13 -14.08
N LYS A 319 20.90 -24.45 -13.99
CA LYS A 319 21.28 -25.16 -12.77
C LYS A 319 22.70 -24.85 -12.28
N LYS A 320 23.61 -24.32 -13.13
CA LYS A 320 24.96 -23.91 -12.70
C LYS A 320 24.93 -22.73 -11.73
N SER A 321 23.86 -21.94 -11.72
CA SER A 321 23.67 -20.80 -10.82
C SER A 321 22.38 -20.95 -10.02
N GLU A 322 22.50 -21.10 -8.70
CA GLU A 322 21.35 -21.22 -7.80
C GLU A 322 20.40 -20.02 -7.89
N GLN A 323 20.95 -18.82 -8.12
CA GLN A 323 20.16 -17.59 -8.27
C GLN A 323 19.30 -17.61 -9.54
N LEU A 324 19.87 -18.06 -10.67
CA LEU A 324 19.12 -18.19 -11.94
C LEU A 324 18.05 -19.29 -11.85
N LEU A 325 18.37 -20.41 -11.22
CA LEU A 325 17.41 -21.49 -11.00
C LEU A 325 16.25 -21.03 -10.10
N THR A 326 16.56 -20.34 -9.00
CA THR A 326 15.56 -19.77 -8.08
C THR A 326 14.65 -18.77 -8.80
N LEU A 327 15.22 -17.92 -9.66
CA LEU A 327 14.45 -17.01 -10.48
C LEU A 327 13.50 -17.75 -11.45
N CYS A 328 13.98 -18.82 -12.09
CA CYS A 328 13.18 -19.63 -13.01
C CYS A 328 12.06 -20.43 -12.33
N ARG A 329 12.03 -20.51 -10.99
CA ARG A 329 10.84 -20.96 -10.24
C ARG A 329 9.65 -20.01 -10.41
N ASN A 330 9.86 -18.80 -10.93
CA ASN A 330 8.81 -17.95 -11.46
C ASN A 330 8.60 -18.30 -12.95
N PRO A 331 7.44 -18.88 -13.34
CA PRO A 331 7.18 -19.30 -14.73
C PRO A 331 7.42 -18.21 -15.76
N TYR A 332 7.04 -16.96 -15.44
CA TYR A 332 7.27 -15.83 -16.35
C TYR A 332 8.76 -15.53 -16.53
N MET A 333 9.55 -15.55 -15.45
CA MET A 333 11.00 -15.34 -15.56
C MET A 333 11.71 -16.51 -16.24
N CYS A 334 11.20 -17.75 -16.07
CA CYS A 334 11.67 -18.90 -16.84
C CYS A 334 11.42 -18.68 -18.33
N TRP A 335 10.22 -18.22 -18.73
CA TRP A 335 9.92 -17.87 -20.11
C TRP A 335 10.85 -16.77 -20.66
N VAL A 336 11.10 -15.68 -19.91
CA VAL A 336 12.03 -14.61 -20.30
C VAL A 336 13.44 -15.17 -20.52
N SER A 337 13.90 -16.02 -19.60
CA SER A 337 15.23 -16.62 -19.64
C SER A 337 15.38 -17.58 -20.82
N CYS A 338 14.43 -18.50 -21.01
CA CYS A 338 14.41 -19.42 -22.15
C CYS A 338 14.33 -18.68 -23.49
N SER A 339 13.52 -17.63 -23.60
CA SER A 339 13.42 -16.80 -24.81
C SER A 339 14.75 -16.10 -25.13
N THR A 340 15.41 -15.57 -24.10
CA THR A 340 16.74 -14.93 -24.24
C THR A 340 17.77 -15.93 -24.75
N LEU A 341 17.84 -17.11 -24.13
CA LEU A 341 18.77 -18.17 -24.51
C LEU A 341 18.46 -18.74 -25.90
N MET A 342 17.19 -18.81 -26.29
CA MET A 342 16.78 -19.21 -27.64
C MET A 342 17.37 -18.28 -28.69
N TRP A 343 17.25 -16.95 -28.54
CA TRP A 343 17.83 -16.02 -29.51
C TRP A 343 19.36 -16.02 -29.54
N GLN A 344 20.03 -16.24 -28.39
CA GLN A 344 21.49 -16.41 -28.37
C GLN A 344 21.90 -17.68 -29.12
N TRP A 345 21.15 -18.77 -28.90
CA TRP A 345 21.39 -20.05 -29.55
C TRP A 345 21.18 -19.98 -31.06
N ASP A 346 20.09 -19.37 -31.52
CA ASP A 346 19.79 -19.20 -32.95
C ASP A 346 20.87 -18.39 -33.69
N ARG A 347 21.66 -17.58 -32.96
CA ARG A 347 22.81 -16.84 -33.47
C ARG A 347 24.15 -17.56 -33.29
N GLU A 348 24.15 -18.79 -32.80
CA GLU A 348 25.36 -19.58 -32.47
C GLU A 348 26.28 -18.90 -31.44
N GLU A 349 25.70 -18.07 -30.55
CA GLU A 349 26.43 -17.40 -29.46
C GLU A 349 26.54 -18.31 -28.23
N GLU A 350 27.59 -18.13 -27.42
CA GLU A 350 27.66 -18.80 -26.12
C GLU A 350 26.55 -18.29 -25.18
N MET A 351 25.90 -19.20 -24.47
CA MET A 351 24.88 -18.86 -23.48
C MET A 351 25.47 -17.96 -22.39
N ASN A 352 25.03 -16.70 -22.39
CA ASN A 352 25.56 -15.65 -21.54
C ASN A 352 24.42 -14.88 -20.88
N LEU A 353 23.84 -15.49 -19.85
CA LEU A 353 22.87 -14.87 -18.96
C LEU A 353 23.57 -14.54 -17.62
N VAL A 354 24.57 -13.66 -17.68
CA VAL A 354 25.31 -13.23 -16.48
C VAL A 354 24.58 -12.05 -15.85
N GLY A 355 23.61 -12.36 -14.98
CA GLY A 355 22.84 -11.36 -14.25
C GLY A 355 22.03 -11.98 -13.11
N VAL A 356 22.20 -11.44 -11.91
CA VAL A 356 21.54 -11.92 -10.67
C VAL A 356 20.23 -11.20 -10.41
N THR A 357 19.98 -10.08 -11.10
CA THR A 357 18.86 -9.18 -10.83
C THR A 357 17.86 -9.14 -11.97
N ASP A 358 16.61 -8.76 -11.65
CA ASP A 358 15.53 -8.67 -12.63
C ASP A 358 15.94 -7.71 -13.75
N SER A 359 16.43 -6.50 -13.41
CA SER A 359 16.84 -5.50 -14.40
C SER A 359 17.83 -6.03 -15.45
N ILE A 360 18.82 -6.83 -15.06
CA ILE A 360 19.81 -7.38 -16.00
C ILE A 360 19.15 -8.39 -16.94
N ILE A 361 18.24 -9.21 -16.44
CA ILE A 361 17.59 -10.26 -17.24
C ILE A 361 16.61 -9.66 -18.23
N TYR A 362 15.80 -8.67 -17.83
CA TYR A 362 14.95 -7.93 -18.77
C TYR A 362 15.77 -7.17 -19.81
N THR A 363 16.92 -6.61 -19.41
CA THR A 363 17.85 -5.95 -20.34
C THR A 363 18.42 -6.94 -21.36
N SER A 364 18.90 -8.10 -20.92
CA SER A 364 19.42 -9.15 -21.79
C SER A 364 18.36 -9.71 -22.73
N PHE A 365 17.14 -9.92 -22.23
CA PHE A 365 15.97 -10.32 -23.02
C PHE A 365 15.68 -9.30 -24.12
N MET A 366 15.55 -8.03 -23.74
CA MET A 366 15.24 -6.95 -24.68
C MET A 366 16.34 -6.78 -25.73
N VAL A 367 17.62 -6.78 -25.34
CA VAL A 367 18.74 -6.71 -26.29
C VAL A 367 18.75 -7.92 -27.23
N SER A 368 18.57 -9.13 -26.70
CA SER A 368 18.59 -10.35 -27.51
C SER A 368 17.45 -10.40 -28.52
N ALA A 369 16.25 -9.98 -28.11
CA ALA A 369 15.09 -9.82 -28.97
C ALA A 369 15.36 -8.77 -30.06
N PHE A 370 15.85 -7.58 -29.71
CA PHE A 370 16.17 -6.52 -30.67
C PHE A 370 17.19 -6.97 -31.71
N ARG A 371 18.26 -7.65 -31.28
CA ARG A 371 19.30 -8.18 -32.15
C ARG A 371 18.78 -9.27 -33.09
N SER A 372 17.71 -9.98 -32.76
CA SER A 372 17.13 -10.99 -33.66
C SER A 372 16.59 -10.39 -34.97
N VAL A 373 16.23 -9.09 -34.98
CA VAL A 373 15.66 -8.39 -36.14
C VAL A 373 16.55 -7.25 -36.62
N TYR A 374 17.25 -6.55 -35.72
CA TYR A 374 17.93 -5.28 -36.00
C TYR A 374 19.44 -5.32 -35.77
N ASP A 375 20.09 -6.49 -35.73
CA ASP A 375 21.54 -6.60 -35.43
C ASP A 375 22.40 -5.71 -36.35
N ASN A 376 22.01 -5.59 -37.62
CA ASN A 376 22.75 -4.83 -38.64
C ASN A 376 22.35 -3.35 -38.72
N CYS A 377 21.44 -2.87 -37.86
CA CYS A 377 21.00 -1.47 -37.86
C CYS A 377 21.91 -0.58 -36.99
N PRO A 378 22.12 0.69 -37.37
CA PRO A 378 22.85 1.64 -36.54
C PRO A 378 22.23 1.81 -35.14
N PRO A 379 23.05 1.85 -34.06
CA PRO A 379 22.57 1.96 -32.68
C PRO A 379 21.62 3.14 -32.42
N ASN A 380 21.88 4.30 -33.03
CA ASN A 380 21.04 5.49 -32.90
C ASN A 380 19.63 5.29 -33.50
N GLN A 381 19.50 4.54 -34.60
CA GLN A 381 18.20 4.20 -35.17
C GLN A 381 17.44 3.19 -34.29
N ASN A 382 18.15 2.21 -33.75
CA ASN A 382 17.56 1.25 -32.80
C ASN A 382 17.06 1.96 -31.53
N ARG A 383 17.83 2.93 -31.03
CA ARG A 383 17.44 3.80 -29.91
C ARG A 383 16.15 4.57 -30.20
N ALA A 384 16.03 5.16 -31.40
CA ALA A 384 14.82 5.89 -31.80
C ALA A 384 13.58 4.99 -31.88
N ARG A 385 13.72 3.78 -32.43
CA ARG A 385 12.63 2.77 -32.49
C ARG A 385 12.21 2.29 -31.10
N LEU A 386 13.18 2.02 -30.23
CA LEU A 386 12.88 1.61 -28.85
C LEU A 386 12.19 2.73 -28.06
N LYS A 387 12.58 3.99 -28.31
CA LYS A 387 11.99 5.14 -27.65
C LYS A 387 10.49 5.29 -27.91
N THR A 388 9.97 4.92 -29.09
CA THR A 388 8.52 4.97 -29.36
C THR A 388 7.75 3.99 -28.49
N LEU A 389 8.25 2.75 -28.35
CA LEU A 389 7.67 1.75 -27.45
C LEU A 389 7.75 2.15 -25.97
N CYS A 390 8.91 2.69 -25.54
CA CYS A 390 9.08 3.20 -24.17
C CYS A 390 8.18 4.40 -23.87
N THR A 391 7.93 5.26 -24.87
CA THR A 391 7.01 6.40 -24.74
C THR A 391 5.57 5.93 -24.58
N LEU A 392 5.13 4.94 -25.36
CA LEU A 392 3.83 4.30 -25.18
C LEU A 392 3.70 3.72 -23.75
N ALA A 393 4.70 2.97 -23.28
CA ALA A 393 4.70 2.39 -21.94
C ALA A 393 4.58 3.46 -20.85
N ALA A 394 5.38 4.52 -20.94
CA ALA A 394 5.40 5.60 -19.96
C ALA A 394 4.10 6.42 -19.98
N GLU A 395 3.60 6.82 -21.16
CA GLU A 395 2.32 7.52 -21.28
C GLU A 395 1.18 6.69 -20.69
N ALA A 396 1.19 5.39 -20.97
CA ALA A 396 0.22 4.44 -20.48
C ALA A 396 0.24 4.31 -18.96
N MET A 397 1.41 4.16 -18.34
CA MET A 397 1.53 4.09 -16.88
C MET A 397 1.05 5.38 -16.19
N TRP A 398 1.40 6.56 -16.72
CA TRP A 398 0.93 7.86 -16.19
C TRP A 398 -0.57 8.07 -16.35
N LYS A 399 -1.20 7.50 -17.39
CA LYS A 399 -2.66 7.48 -17.58
C LYS A 399 -3.35 6.28 -16.89
N GLN A 400 -2.57 5.38 -16.29
CA GLN A 400 -3.00 4.09 -15.75
C GLN A 400 -3.77 3.21 -16.75
N VAL A 401 -3.33 3.20 -18.02
CA VAL A 401 -3.92 2.39 -19.11
C VAL A 401 -3.03 1.18 -19.38
N PHE A 402 -3.64 0.00 -19.51
CA PHE A 402 -2.93 -1.28 -19.77
C PHE A 402 -3.35 -1.95 -21.10
N VAL A 403 -4.41 -1.43 -21.73
CA VAL A 403 -4.95 -1.92 -23.00
C VAL A 403 -4.91 -0.76 -24.00
N PHE A 404 -4.41 -1.01 -25.21
CA PHE A 404 -4.13 -0.03 -26.23
C PHE A 404 -4.92 -0.31 -27.50
N THR A 405 -5.49 0.73 -28.09
CA THR A 405 -6.10 0.62 -29.41
C THR A 405 -5.05 0.76 -30.52
N SER A 406 -5.40 0.40 -31.75
CA SER A 406 -4.55 0.69 -32.92
C SER A 406 -4.23 2.20 -33.06
N GLU A 407 -5.13 3.08 -32.61
CA GLU A 407 -4.89 4.53 -32.66
C GLU A 407 -3.90 5.00 -31.58
N ASP A 408 -3.86 4.37 -30.41
CA ASP A 408 -2.88 4.69 -29.36
C ASP A 408 -1.45 4.35 -29.78
N LEU A 409 -1.26 3.24 -30.49
CA LEU A 409 0.01 2.86 -31.12
C LEU A 409 0.44 3.91 -32.15
N ARG A 410 -0.48 4.33 -33.04
CA ARG A 410 -0.22 5.33 -34.08
C ARG A 410 0.10 6.70 -33.49
N ARG A 411 -0.60 7.12 -32.43
CA ARG A 411 -0.36 8.39 -31.71
C ARG A 411 1.05 8.44 -31.11
N ASN A 412 1.58 7.31 -30.65
CA ASN A 412 2.93 7.18 -30.11
C ASN A 412 4.00 6.93 -31.18
N GLY A 413 3.64 7.03 -32.47
CA GLY A 413 4.58 6.95 -33.59
C GLY A 413 4.99 5.52 -33.95
N ILE A 414 4.22 4.50 -33.54
CA ILE A 414 4.48 3.10 -33.91
C ILE A 414 3.78 2.79 -35.23
N SER A 415 4.55 2.44 -36.26
CA SER A 415 4.05 2.04 -37.58
C SER A 415 3.47 0.62 -37.59
N GLU A 416 2.62 0.27 -38.57
CA GLU A 416 2.11 -1.11 -38.72
C GLU A 416 3.22 -2.15 -38.93
N SER A 417 4.34 -1.77 -39.56
CA SER A 417 5.51 -2.62 -39.68
C SER A 417 6.19 -2.86 -38.33
N GLU A 418 6.32 -1.83 -37.50
CA GLU A 418 6.92 -1.98 -36.16
C GLU A 418 6.00 -2.75 -35.22
N LYS A 419 4.68 -2.54 -35.31
CA LYS A 419 3.66 -3.31 -34.60
C LYS A 419 3.80 -4.81 -34.85
N ALA A 420 3.95 -5.23 -36.11
CA ALA A 420 4.18 -6.64 -36.44
C ALA A 420 5.48 -7.18 -35.83
N VAL A 421 6.53 -6.36 -35.79
CA VAL A 421 7.81 -6.72 -35.15
C VAL A 421 7.68 -6.84 -33.63
N TRP A 422 6.99 -5.90 -32.96
CA TRP A 422 6.78 -5.95 -31.50
C TRP A 422 5.91 -7.12 -31.05
N LEU A 423 4.94 -7.52 -31.87
CA LEU A 423 4.20 -8.78 -31.68
C LEU A 423 5.11 -9.99 -31.88
N GLY A 424 5.94 -10.01 -32.92
CA GLY A 424 6.88 -11.10 -33.19
C GLY A 424 7.96 -11.27 -32.11
N MET A 425 8.37 -10.17 -31.47
CA MET A 425 9.32 -10.17 -30.34
C MET A 425 8.66 -10.50 -29.00
N ASN A 426 7.33 -10.67 -28.95
CA ASN A 426 6.56 -10.83 -27.71
C ASN A 426 6.77 -9.66 -26.72
N PHE A 427 6.93 -8.43 -27.22
CA PHE A 427 6.83 -7.24 -26.38
C PHE A 427 5.37 -6.81 -26.20
N LEU A 428 4.58 -6.98 -27.25
CA LEU A 428 3.13 -6.77 -27.25
C LEU A 428 2.40 -8.10 -27.51
N CYS A 429 1.15 -8.20 -27.08
CA CYS A 429 0.21 -9.25 -27.44
C CYS A 429 -1.13 -8.65 -27.85
N THR A 430 -1.95 -9.43 -28.55
CA THR A 430 -3.31 -9.05 -28.97
C THR A 430 -4.35 -9.57 -27.99
N GLN A 431 -5.34 -8.75 -27.64
CA GLN A 431 -6.53 -9.14 -26.89
C GLN A 431 -7.76 -8.70 -27.68
N GLY A 432 -8.36 -9.62 -28.44
CA GLY A 432 -9.39 -9.27 -29.41
C GLY A 432 -8.85 -8.32 -30.50
N GLU A 433 -9.41 -7.11 -30.60
CA GLU A 433 -8.97 -6.06 -31.54
C GLU A 433 -7.94 -5.08 -30.93
N ASP A 434 -7.72 -5.17 -29.61
CA ASP A 434 -6.83 -4.30 -28.84
C ASP A 434 -5.48 -4.97 -28.54
N PHE A 435 -4.55 -4.21 -27.97
CA PHE A 435 -3.18 -4.62 -27.70
C PHE A 435 -2.83 -4.43 -26.22
N MET A 436 -1.96 -5.28 -25.70
CA MET A 436 -1.37 -5.13 -24.37
C MET A 436 0.13 -5.36 -24.44
N PHE A 437 0.87 -4.88 -23.44
CA PHE A 437 2.21 -5.43 -23.22
C PHE A 437 2.09 -6.90 -22.87
N TYR A 438 3.02 -7.71 -23.38
CA TYR A 438 2.99 -9.16 -23.21
C TYR A 438 2.91 -9.54 -21.72
N HIS A 439 3.54 -8.77 -20.83
CA HIS A 439 3.28 -8.85 -19.40
C HIS A 439 3.40 -7.47 -18.74
N PRO A 440 2.65 -7.16 -17.67
CA PRO A 440 2.70 -5.84 -17.04
C PRO A 440 4.08 -5.48 -16.46
N THR A 441 4.97 -6.44 -16.18
CA THR A 441 6.36 -6.13 -15.79
C THR A 441 7.18 -5.56 -16.96
N LEU A 442 6.93 -6.00 -18.20
CA LEU A 442 7.58 -5.43 -19.39
C LEU A 442 7.17 -3.96 -19.56
N GLN A 443 5.89 -3.65 -19.38
CA GLN A 443 5.42 -2.27 -19.38
C GLN A 443 6.14 -1.42 -18.32
N SER A 444 6.30 -1.95 -17.10
CA SER A 444 7.05 -1.27 -16.03
C SER A 444 8.53 -1.07 -16.39
N TYR A 445 9.17 -2.07 -17.01
CA TYR A 445 10.57 -2.01 -17.45
C TYR A 445 10.78 -1.00 -18.59
N PHE A 446 9.96 -1.03 -19.64
CA PHE A 446 10.04 -0.06 -20.74
C PHE A 446 9.74 1.36 -20.28
N THR A 447 8.87 1.53 -19.28
CA THR A 447 8.63 2.82 -18.62
C THR A 447 9.86 3.32 -17.86
N ALA A 448 10.58 2.45 -17.16
CA ALA A 448 11.85 2.82 -16.52
C ALA A 448 12.89 3.21 -17.57
N LEU A 449 13.01 2.41 -18.64
CA LEU A 449 13.96 2.63 -19.73
C LEU A 449 13.72 3.94 -20.49
N PHE A 450 12.47 4.41 -20.57
CA PHE A 450 12.12 5.71 -21.17
C PHE A 450 13.00 6.85 -20.62
N TYR A 451 13.24 6.89 -19.31
CA TYR A 451 14.04 7.94 -18.67
C TYR A 451 15.51 7.91 -19.09
N PHE A 452 16.04 6.75 -19.48
CA PHE A 452 17.41 6.57 -19.97
C PHE A 452 17.56 6.83 -21.48
N LEU A 453 16.44 6.89 -22.22
CA LEU A 453 16.42 7.17 -23.67
C LEU A 453 16.17 8.66 -23.99
N ARG A 454 16.08 9.53 -22.98
CA ARG A 454 15.95 10.98 -23.16
C ARG A 454 17.22 11.59 -23.81
N GLN A 455 17.04 12.68 -24.54
CA GLN A 455 18.10 13.55 -25.07
C GLN A 455 17.85 14.98 -24.56
N ASP A 456 18.91 15.78 -24.41
CA ASP A 456 18.81 17.16 -23.92
C ASP A 456 17.93 18.07 -24.80
N GLU A 457 17.74 17.69 -26.08
CA GLU A 457 16.91 18.40 -27.05
C GLU A 457 15.44 17.96 -27.05
N ASP A 458 15.07 16.94 -26.27
CA ASP A 458 13.70 16.44 -26.23
C ASP A 458 12.76 17.42 -25.51
N THR A 459 11.68 17.81 -26.18
CA THR A 459 10.61 18.58 -25.53
C THR A 459 9.90 17.75 -24.46
N PRO A 460 9.59 18.33 -23.28
CA PRO A 460 8.82 17.62 -22.25
C PRO A 460 7.49 17.10 -22.80
N HIS A 461 7.21 15.82 -22.57
CA HIS A 461 5.93 15.23 -22.97
C HIS A 461 4.80 15.76 -22.06
N PRO A 462 3.64 16.15 -22.59
CA PRO A 462 2.59 16.83 -21.82
C PRO A 462 1.98 15.98 -20.69
N VAL A 463 2.08 14.66 -20.78
CA VAL A 463 1.48 13.71 -19.81
C VAL A 463 2.53 12.99 -18.94
N ILE A 464 3.75 12.80 -19.44
CA ILE A 464 4.73 11.95 -18.74
C ILE A 464 5.51 12.81 -17.75
N GLY A 465 5.41 12.50 -16.47
CA GLY A 465 6.11 13.21 -15.40
C GLY A 465 7.63 13.08 -15.46
N SER A 466 8.31 13.98 -14.75
CA SER A 466 9.76 13.94 -14.57
C SER A 466 10.21 12.75 -13.71
N LEU A 467 11.50 12.40 -13.74
CA LEU A 467 12.02 11.32 -12.91
C LEU A 467 11.83 11.61 -11.40
N PRO A 468 12.09 12.84 -10.88
CA PRO A 468 11.77 13.16 -9.50
C PRO A 468 10.28 13.01 -9.15
N GLN A 469 9.37 13.33 -10.08
CA GLN A 469 7.93 13.09 -9.85
C GLN A 469 7.62 11.60 -9.73
N LEU A 470 8.16 10.76 -10.63
CA LEU A 470 8.02 9.31 -10.53
C LEU A 470 8.54 8.77 -9.19
N LEU A 471 9.73 9.20 -8.77
CA LEU A 471 10.31 8.75 -7.50
C LEU A 471 9.44 9.18 -6.30
N ARG A 472 8.84 10.37 -6.33
CA ARG A 472 7.87 10.79 -5.30
C ARG A 472 6.60 9.94 -5.32
N GLU A 473 6.05 9.60 -6.48
CA GLU A 473 4.89 8.70 -6.54
C GLU A 473 5.18 7.31 -5.94
N VAL A 474 6.41 6.80 -6.12
CA VAL A 474 6.84 5.50 -5.56
C VAL A 474 7.08 5.57 -4.05
N TYR A 475 7.90 6.54 -3.61
CA TYR A 475 8.52 6.53 -2.29
C TYR A 475 7.82 7.42 -1.25
N ASP A 476 7.11 8.46 -1.70
CA ASP A 476 6.38 9.41 -0.86
C ASP A 476 4.88 9.04 -0.82
N HIS A 477 4.26 8.82 -1.98
CA HIS A 477 2.83 8.52 -2.07
C HIS A 477 2.50 7.02 -1.96
N GLY A 478 3.49 6.13 -2.09
CA GLY A 478 3.32 4.69 -1.92
C GLY A 478 2.44 4.01 -2.98
N GLN A 479 2.32 4.58 -4.18
CA GLN A 479 1.47 4.03 -5.22
C GLN A 479 1.96 2.67 -5.72
N THR A 480 1.13 1.63 -5.56
CA THR A 480 1.50 0.23 -5.87
C THR A 480 1.80 -0.03 -7.34
N ILE A 481 1.25 0.77 -8.25
CA ILE A 481 1.44 0.63 -9.70
C ILE A 481 2.89 0.93 -10.12
N TRP A 482 3.57 1.85 -9.44
CA TRP A 482 4.91 2.33 -9.80
C TRP A 482 6.05 1.51 -9.19
N LEU A 483 5.75 0.58 -8.28
CA LEU A 483 6.74 -0.14 -7.47
C LEU A 483 7.84 -0.78 -8.30
N LEU A 484 7.47 -1.54 -9.32
CA LEU A 484 8.44 -2.23 -10.18
C LEU A 484 9.22 -1.26 -11.07
N THR A 485 8.58 -0.19 -11.54
CA THR A 485 9.27 0.84 -12.31
C THR A 485 10.35 1.52 -11.47
N GLY A 486 10.09 1.78 -10.18
CA GLY A 486 11.09 2.30 -9.25
C GLY A 486 12.32 1.38 -9.11
N ILE A 487 12.09 0.08 -8.95
CA ILE A 487 13.16 -0.94 -8.88
C ILE A 487 13.97 -0.95 -10.19
N PHE A 488 13.30 -1.02 -11.34
CA PHE A 488 13.98 -1.03 -12.64
C PHE A 488 14.78 0.24 -12.91
N VAL A 489 14.33 1.42 -12.45
CA VAL A 489 15.12 2.65 -12.56
C VAL A 489 16.47 2.50 -11.85
N PHE A 490 16.49 1.91 -10.65
CA PHE A 490 17.72 1.67 -9.91
C PHE A 490 18.61 0.63 -10.60
N GLY A 491 18.08 -0.51 -11.02
CA GLY A 491 18.89 -1.55 -11.67
C GLY A 491 19.40 -1.19 -13.07
N ILE A 492 18.64 -0.41 -13.85
CA ILE A 492 19.11 0.11 -15.14
C ILE A 492 20.22 1.16 -14.94
N ALA A 493 20.16 1.94 -13.84
CA ALA A 493 21.21 2.86 -13.44
C ALA A 493 22.45 2.12 -12.89
N THR A 494 22.91 1.06 -13.53
CA THR A 494 24.15 0.35 -13.18
C THR A 494 25.14 0.38 -14.33
N GLU A 495 26.43 0.32 -14.02
CA GLU A 495 27.48 0.20 -15.04
C GLU A 495 27.34 -1.10 -15.82
N LYS A 496 26.91 -2.19 -15.16
CA LYS A 496 26.64 -3.49 -15.80
C LYS A 496 25.56 -3.37 -16.88
N VAL A 497 24.39 -2.81 -16.57
CA VAL A 497 23.31 -2.63 -17.56
C VAL A 497 23.69 -1.62 -18.63
N THR A 498 24.39 -0.54 -18.26
CA THR A 498 24.91 0.45 -19.22
C THR A 498 25.83 -0.22 -20.26
N ASN A 499 26.71 -1.13 -19.83
CA ASN A 499 27.63 -1.84 -20.72
C ASN A 499 26.90 -2.82 -21.66
N ILE A 500 25.77 -3.38 -21.25
CA ILE A 500 24.94 -4.25 -22.10
C ILE A 500 24.20 -3.43 -23.16
N LEU A 501 23.66 -2.26 -22.78
CA LEU A 501 22.82 -1.46 -23.67
C LEU A 501 23.61 -0.57 -24.64
N LYS A 502 24.74 0.00 -24.19
CA LYS A 502 25.53 0.98 -24.97
C LYS A 502 25.96 0.51 -26.37
N PRO A 503 26.42 -0.75 -26.58
CA PRO A 503 26.78 -1.23 -27.91
C PRO A 503 25.63 -1.22 -28.92
N HIS A 504 24.38 -1.35 -28.46
CA HIS A 504 23.20 -1.55 -29.30
C HIS A 504 22.31 -0.31 -29.41
N PHE A 505 22.39 0.63 -28.46
CA PHE A 505 21.52 1.80 -28.38
C PHE A 505 22.26 3.13 -28.16
N ASP A 506 23.59 3.15 -28.30
CA ASP A 506 24.43 4.35 -28.16
C ASP A 506 24.45 4.93 -26.71
N PHE A 507 24.41 6.25 -26.54
CA PHE A 507 24.58 6.91 -25.24
C PHE A 507 23.43 6.69 -24.26
N ILE A 508 23.80 6.39 -23.00
CA ILE A 508 22.91 6.13 -21.87
C ILE A 508 23.40 6.92 -20.65
N PRO A 509 22.64 7.89 -20.14
CA PRO A 509 23.07 8.84 -19.10
C PRO A 509 22.97 8.27 -17.68
N SER A 510 23.54 7.09 -17.42
CA SER A 510 23.38 6.41 -16.11
C SER A 510 23.95 7.22 -14.94
N LYS A 511 25.02 8.00 -15.15
CA LYS A 511 25.61 8.89 -14.14
C LYS A 511 24.70 10.07 -13.80
N ASP A 512 24.07 10.69 -14.80
CA ASP A 512 23.19 11.83 -14.60
C ASP A 512 21.91 11.41 -13.87
N ILE A 513 21.35 10.24 -14.24
CA ILE A 513 20.19 9.64 -13.57
C ILE A 513 20.51 9.30 -12.10
N LYS A 514 21.68 8.74 -11.78
CA LYS A 514 22.11 8.52 -10.38
C LYS A 514 22.14 9.82 -9.58
N GLN A 515 22.64 10.91 -10.17
CA GLN A 515 22.66 12.22 -9.52
C GLN A 515 21.25 12.79 -9.31
N GLU A 516 20.34 12.61 -10.27
CA GLU A 516 18.92 12.99 -10.11
C GLU A 516 18.24 12.20 -8.98
N ILE A 517 18.49 10.89 -8.89
CA ILE A 517 18.01 10.04 -7.79
C ILE A 517 18.52 10.57 -6.45
N LEU A 518 19.83 10.81 -6.31
CA LEU A 518 20.42 11.35 -5.08
C LEU A 518 19.86 12.72 -4.71
N LYS A 519 19.64 13.60 -5.69
CA LYS A 519 19.04 14.91 -5.46
C LYS A 519 17.60 14.79 -4.96
N CYS A 520 16.83 13.85 -5.51
CA CYS A 520 15.46 13.57 -5.06
C CYS A 520 15.44 13.07 -3.60
N PHE A 521 16.27 12.07 -3.27
CA PHE A 521 16.33 11.53 -1.92
C PHE A 521 16.90 12.53 -0.89
N ARG A 522 17.81 13.42 -1.27
CA ARG A 522 18.24 14.55 -0.42
C ARG A 522 17.08 15.48 -0.05
N SER A 523 16.16 15.72 -0.99
CA SER A 523 14.97 16.52 -0.68
C SER A 523 14.01 15.80 0.27
N LEU A 524 13.83 14.49 0.09
CA LEU A 524 12.99 13.66 0.96
C LEU A 524 13.57 13.49 2.37
N SER A 525 14.90 13.43 2.51
CA SER A 525 15.52 13.29 3.84
C SER A 525 15.50 14.58 4.67
N GLN A 526 15.29 15.73 4.02
CA GLN A 526 15.24 17.05 4.67
C GLN A 526 13.82 17.53 4.96
N ALA A 527 12.78 16.84 4.49
CA ALA A 527 11.40 17.27 4.62
C ALA A 527 10.86 17.02 6.05
N GLU A 528 10.10 17.99 6.60
CA GLU A 528 9.53 17.89 7.94
C GLU A 528 8.31 16.94 7.97
N CYS A 529 8.20 16.17 9.06
CA CYS A 529 7.13 15.31 9.61
C CYS A 529 5.94 14.74 8.79
N SER A 530 5.59 15.23 7.60
CA SER A 530 4.51 14.69 6.74
C SER A 530 4.97 14.22 5.36
N GLU A 531 6.19 14.55 4.92
CA GLU A 531 6.81 14.08 3.66
C GLU A 531 8.00 13.13 3.95
N LYS A 532 7.88 12.25 4.95
CA LYS A 532 8.92 11.25 5.21
C LYS A 532 8.71 10.04 4.31
N LEU A 533 9.81 9.40 3.90
CA LEU A 533 9.86 8.17 3.11
C LEU A 533 8.84 7.13 3.62
N MET A 534 7.69 7.05 2.95
CA MET A 534 6.56 6.19 3.35
C MET A 534 6.83 4.72 3.02
N ASN A 535 7.67 4.45 2.01
CA ASN A 535 7.89 3.10 1.49
C ASN A 535 9.36 2.65 1.57
N THR A 536 9.89 2.59 2.79
CA THR A 536 11.29 2.18 3.05
C THR A 536 11.62 0.79 2.52
N GLN A 537 10.68 -0.16 2.63
CA GLN A 537 10.87 -1.51 2.11
C GLN A 537 11.18 -1.53 0.60
N ARG A 538 10.55 -0.64 -0.17
CA ARG A 538 10.73 -0.57 -1.63
C ARG A 538 12.04 0.10 -2.03
N LEU A 539 12.53 1.03 -1.21
CA LEU A 539 13.87 1.56 -1.38
C LEU A 539 14.88 0.43 -1.26
N PHE A 540 14.76 -0.42 -0.24
CA PHE A 540 15.66 -1.56 -0.05
C PHE A 540 15.60 -2.57 -1.21
N GLU A 541 14.41 -2.88 -1.74
CA GLU A 541 14.27 -3.72 -2.95
C GLU A 541 14.96 -3.09 -4.17
N SER A 542 14.86 -1.76 -4.33
CA SER A 542 15.48 -1.03 -5.44
C SER A 542 17.00 -0.98 -5.31
N LEU A 543 17.52 -0.85 -4.09
CA LEU A 543 18.96 -0.94 -3.81
C LEU A 543 19.49 -2.34 -4.10
N LEU A 544 18.76 -3.38 -3.71
CA LEU A 544 19.13 -4.78 -3.95
C LEU A 544 19.23 -5.11 -5.45
N ASP A 545 18.40 -4.49 -6.30
CA ASP A 545 18.43 -4.65 -7.75
C ASP A 545 19.60 -3.88 -8.42
N ASN A 546 20.12 -2.82 -7.76
CA ASN A 546 21.26 -2.04 -8.24
C ASN A 546 22.62 -2.76 -8.02
N GLN A 547 22.85 -3.33 -6.84
CA GLN A 547 24.07 -4.08 -6.49
C GLN A 547 25.40 -3.29 -6.59
N GLU A 548 25.38 -1.95 -6.67
CA GLU A 548 26.61 -1.14 -6.60
C GLU A 548 26.79 -0.55 -5.20
N GLU A 549 27.66 -1.17 -4.41
CA GLU A 549 27.86 -0.86 -2.99
C GLU A 549 28.16 0.62 -2.71
N SER A 550 28.90 1.31 -3.58
CA SER A 550 29.20 2.74 -3.42
C SER A 550 27.95 3.62 -3.56
N PHE A 551 27.07 3.30 -4.50
CA PHE A 551 25.83 4.04 -4.73
C PHE A 551 24.78 3.72 -3.66
N GLU A 552 24.66 2.46 -3.26
CA GLU A 552 23.80 2.04 -2.14
C GLU A 552 24.15 2.77 -0.85
N THR A 553 25.44 2.84 -0.53
CA THR A 553 25.94 3.57 0.64
C THR A 553 25.63 5.05 0.53
N GLU A 554 25.85 5.68 -0.64
CA GLU A 554 25.58 7.11 -0.81
C GLU A 554 24.09 7.46 -0.62
N VAL A 555 23.17 6.60 -1.09
CA VAL A 555 21.72 6.77 -0.88
C VAL A 555 21.34 6.57 0.59
N MET A 556 21.86 5.51 1.23
CA MET A 556 21.55 5.17 2.62
C MET A 556 22.13 6.18 3.62
N ASP A 557 23.24 6.84 3.29
CA ASP A 557 23.86 7.89 4.12
C ASP A 557 23.13 9.25 4.03
N LEU A 558 22.08 9.38 3.22
CA LEU A 558 21.24 10.57 3.20
C LEU A 558 20.29 10.66 4.40
N PHE A 559 20.09 9.54 5.11
CA PHE A 559 19.10 9.40 6.18
C PHE A 559 19.77 9.19 7.54
N GLU A 560 19.51 10.08 8.49
CA GLU A 560 19.92 9.90 9.89
C GLU A 560 18.83 9.21 10.73
N GLU A 561 17.59 9.19 10.25
CA GLU A 561 16.41 8.60 10.90
C GLU A 561 15.57 7.84 9.86
N MET A 562 15.20 6.60 10.15
CA MET A 562 14.34 5.77 9.29
C MET A 562 13.25 5.04 10.09
N THR A 563 12.12 4.80 9.44
CA THR A 563 11.04 3.91 9.94
C THR A 563 10.86 2.73 8.98
N VAL A 564 10.96 1.51 9.49
CA VAL A 564 10.95 0.28 8.69
C VAL A 564 9.90 -0.69 9.22
N ASP A 565 8.99 -1.08 8.33
CA ASP A 565 7.93 -2.05 8.60
C ASP A 565 8.27 -3.41 7.99
N ILE A 566 8.42 -4.43 8.84
CA ILE A 566 8.79 -5.79 8.46
C ILE A 566 7.59 -6.72 8.64
N SER A 567 7.05 -7.21 7.52
CA SER A 567 5.85 -8.05 7.50
C SER A 567 6.13 -9.56 7.44
N ASN A 568 7.25 -9.96 6.84
CA ASN A 568 7.64 -11.36 6.65
C ASN A 568 9.18 -11.50 6.64
N VAL A 569 9.67 -12.74 6.50
CA VAL A 569 11.11 -13.06 6.52
C VAL A 569 11.83 -12.48 5.30
N ASP A 570 11.22 -12.49 4.12
CA ASP A 570 11.82 -11.88 2.92
C ASP A 570 12.03 -10.38 3.10
N ALA A 571 11.04 -9.70 3.68
CA ALA A 571 11.11 -8.28 3.97
C ALA A 571 12.24 -7.98 4.97
N LEU A 572 12.43 -8.87 5.96
CA LEU A 572 13.52 -8.78 6.93
C LEU A 572 14.88 -8.88 6.26
N LEU A 573 15.07 -9.84 5.34
CA LEU A 573 16.33 -10.03 4.61
C LEU A 573 16.68 -8.78 3.78
N VAL A 574 15.71 -8.28 3.02
CA VAL A 574 15.87 -7.10 2.16
C VAL A 574 16.15 -5.84 3.00
N ALA A 575 15.40 -5.64 4.09
CA ALA A 575 15.61 -4.50 4.99
C ALA A 575 16.98 -4.57 5.68
N THR A 576 17.41 -5.75 6.10
CA THR A 576 18.73 -5.94 6.72
C THR A 576 19.83 -5.58 5.73
N HIS A 577 19.73 -6.04 4.48
CA HIS A 577 20.71 -5.69 3.45
C HIS A 577 20.86 -4.18 3.28
N GLY A 578 19.75 -3.45 3.14
CA GLY A 578 19.79 -1.99 2.97
C GLY A 578 20.30 -1.25 4.21
N LEU A 579 19.84 -1.62 5.40
CA LEU A 579 20.23 -0.98 6.65
C LEU A 579 21.72 -1.14 6.96
N LEU A 580 22.32 -2.30 6.65
CA LEU A 580 23.75 -2.56 6.85
C LEU A 580 24.66 -1.69 5.96
N LYS A 581 24.11 -1.04 4.92
CA LYS A 581 24.87 -0.12 4.05
C LYS A 581 24.98 1.29 4.63
N SER A 582 24.15 1.66 5.61
CA SER A 582 24.20 3.01 6.19
C SER A 582 25.31 3.12 7.24
N GLN A 583 26.06 4.22 7.20
CA GLN A 583 27.06 4.58 8.20
C GLN A 583 26.65 5.80 9.03
N LYS A 584 25.54 6.47 8.66
CA LYS A 584 25.05 7.70 9.32
C LYS A 584 23.70 7.55 10.01
N LEU A 585 23.07 6.38 9.91
CA LEU A 585 21.82 6.10 10.59
C LEU A 585 22.02 6.16 12.11
N LYS A 586 21.35 7.11 12.78
CA LYS A 586 21.41 7.28 14.23
C LYS A 586 20.14 6.80 14.92
N LYS A 587 19.00 6.91 14.23
CA LYS A 587 17.69 6.58 14.78
C LYS A 587 16.97 5.58 13.88
N LEU A 588 16.57 4.45 14.45
CA LEU A 588 15.81 3.42 13.73
C LEU A 588 14.51 3.15 14.47
N HIS A 589 13.39 3.35 13.78
CA HIS A 589 12.08 2.89 14.18
C HIS A 589 11.77 1.63 13.39
N LEU A 590 11.53 0.52 14.09
CA LEU A 590 11.38 -0.80 13.50
C LEU A 590 10.05 -1.40 13.98
N HIS A 591 9.15 -1.64 13.05
CA HIS A 591 7.92 -2.38 13.29
C HIS A 591 8.08 -3.78 12.74
N ILE A 592 7.86 -4.81 13.55
CA ILE A 592 7.96 -6.20 13.09
C ILE A 592 6.68 -6.94 13.40
N GLN A 593 6.02 -7.45 12.36
CA GLN A 593 4.80 -8.23 12.52
C GLN A 593 5.07 -9.52 13.29
N HIS A 594 4.13 -9.90 14.16
CA HIS A 594 4.24 -11.04 15.07
C HIS A 594 4.66 -12.36 14.39
N LYS A 595 4.26 -12.56 13.12
CA LYS A 595 4.53 -13.79 12.37
C LYS A 595 6.00 -13.97 11.98
N VAL A 596 6.79 -12.89 11.96
CA VAL A 596 8.22 -12.95 11.58
C VAL A 596 9.04 -13.70 12.65
N PHE A 597 8.64 -13.61 13.92
CA PHE A 597 9.35 -14.23 15.05
C PHE A 597 8.49 -15.19 15.88
N SER A 598 7.29 -15.55 15.43
CA SER A 598 6.41 -16.44 16.19
C SER A 598 7.03 -17.82 16.38
N GLU A 599 7.10 -18.27 17.64
CA GLU A 599 7.69 -19.55 18.08
C GLU A 599 6.95 -20.81 17.60
N ILE A 600 5.86 -20.67 16.82
CA ILE A 600 5.29 -21.80 16.07
C ILE A 600 6.18 -22.01 14.85
N TYR A 601 7.39 -22.48 15.11
CA TYR A 601 8.23 -23.07 14.10
C TYR A 601 7.58 -24.40 13.75
N ASN A 602 6.80 -24.44 12.66
CA ASN A 602 6.38 -25.70 12.12
C ASN A 602 7.62 -26.31 11.45
N PRO A 603 8.09 -27.52 11.83
CA PRO A 603 9.29 -28.12 11.25
C PRO A 603 9.20 -28.33 9.73
N GLU A 604 8.01 -28.16 9.16
CA GLU A 604 7.73 -28.21 7.72
C GLU A 604 7.96 -26.87 6.99
N ASP A 605 8.14 -25.74 7.70
CA ASP A 605 8.20 -24.38 7.14
C ASP A 605 9.64 -23.81 6.93
N GLY A 606 10.71 -24.59 7.19
CA GLY A 606 12.09 -24.16 6.86
C GLY A 606 13.18 -24.73 7.76
N ASP A 607 14.41 -24.23 7.60
CA ASP A 607 15.63 -24.70 8.30
C ASP A 607 15.99 -23.81 9.52
N LEU A 608 16.23 -24.43 10.68
CA LEU A 608 16.43 -23.74 11.97
C LEU A 608 17.67 -22.82 11.92
N GLU A 609 18.63 -23.16 11.07
CA GLU A 609 19.84 -22.38 10.82
C GLU A 609 19.55 -21.04 10.13
N GLU A 610 18.57 -20.97 9.23
CA GLU A 610 18.19 -19.75 8.52
C GLU A 610 17.47 -18.77 9.48
N PHE A 611 16.64 -19.30 10.37
CA PHE A 611 16.02 -18.52 11.45
C PHE A 611 17.05 -17.95 12.43
N GLU A 612 18.11 -18.72 12.75
CA GLU A 612 19.22 -18.29 13.60
C GLU A 612 20.10 -17.22 12.90
N TYR A 613 20.34 -17.38 11.59
CA TYR A 613 21.08 -16.43 10.74
C TYR A 613 20.39 -15.07 10.66
N ASN A 614 19.08 -15.05 10.42
CA ASN A 614 18.27 -13.83 10.31
C ASN A 614 18.27 -13.01 11.62
N LYS A 615 18.32 -13.68 12.77
CA LYS A 615 18.44 -13.01 14.08
C LYS A 615 19.83 -12.37 14.28
N ASN A 616 20.90 -13.05 13.87
CA ASN A 616 22.27 -12.53 13.99
C ASN A 616 22.51 -11.31 13.09
N MET A 617 21.82 -11.25 11.94
CA MET A 617 21.85 -10.14 11.01
C MET A 617 21.28 -8.84 11.61
N LEU A 618 20.14 -8.90 12.30
CA LEU A 618 19.57 -7.74 13.01
C LEU A 618 20.51 -7.18 14.08
N CYS A 619 21.19 -8.05 14.84
CA CYS A 619 22.12 -7.61 15.89
C CYS A 619 23.26 -6.75 15.35
N LYS A 620 23.68 -6.92 14.09
CA LYS A 620 24.70 -6.07 13.46
C LYS A 620 24.18 -4.67 13.14
N ILE A 621 22.91 -4.54 12.75
CA ILE A 621 22.28 -3.25 12.45
C ILE A 621 22.20 -2.38 13.71
N PHE A 622 21.97 -3.01 14.86
CA PHE A 622 21.81 -2.28 16.12
C PHE A 622 23.13 -1.76 16.71
N GLN A 623 24.26 -2.20 16.16
CA GLN A 623 25.57 -1.66 16.50
C GLN A 623 25.69 -0.27 15.84
N ASP A 624 26.00 0.76 16.64
CA ASP A 624 26.13 2.17 16.22
C ASP A 624 24.84 3.02 16.12
N LEU A 625 23.68 2.54 16.62
CA LEU A 625 22.47 3.37 16.76
C LEU A 625 22.44 4.19 18.07
N GLN A 626 22.00 5.44 17.98
CA GLN A 626 21.75 6.31 19.14
C GLN A 626 20.35 6.11 19.74
N VAL A 627 19.35 5.83 18.90
CA VAL A 627 17.96 5.59 19.28
C VAL A 627 17.43 4.36 18.54
N LEU A 628 16.85 3.42 19.29
CA LEU A 628 16.18 2.24 18.74
C LEU A 628 14.76 2.15 19.28
N ASP A 629 13.78 2.21 18.38
CA ASP A 629 12.36 2.10 18.69
C ASP A 629 11.79 0.82 18.07
N LEU A 630 11.41 -0.13 18.92
CA LEU A 630 10.86 -1.42 18.52
C LEU A 630 9.35 -1.42 18.76
N ASP A 631 8.57 -1.41 17.69
CA ASP A 631 7.11 -1.38 17.72
C ASP A 631 6.50 -2.74 17.34
N CYS A 632 5.50 -3.20 18.09
CA CYS A 632 4.83 -4.49 17.93
C CYS A 632 5.76 -5.73 17.84
N CYS A 633 7.04 -5.61 18.16
CA CYS A 633 7.99 -6.70 18.06
C CYS A 633 7.77 -7.71 19.20
N ASN A 634 7.40 -8.96 18.85
CA ASN A 634 7.36 -10.05 19.80
C ASN A 634 8.73 -10.75 19.89
N PHE A 635 9.68 -10.13 20.58
CA PHE A 635 10.96 -10.77 20.87
C PHE A 635 10.82 -11.72 22.06
N ASN A 636 11.32 -12.94 21.90
CA ASN A 636 11.47 -13.86 23.02
C ASN A 636 12.69 -13.54 23.87
N GLU A 637 12.79 -14.20 25.03
CA GLU A 637 13.85 -14.00 26.01
C GLU A 637 15.26 -14.08 25.44
N THR A 638 15.51 -15.08 24.60
CA THR A 638 16.81 -15.31 23.97
C THR A 638 17.16 -14.19 22.99
N ALA A 639 16.20 -13.70 22.21
CA ALA A 639 16.41 -12.61 21.27
C ALA A 639 16.76 -11.29 21.98
N ILE A 640 16.05 -10.95 23.07
CA ILE A 640 16.33 -9.75 23.87
C ILE A 640 17.73 -9.83 24.50
N ARG A 641 18.10 -10.97 25.09
CA ARG A 641 19.43 -11.15 25.69
C ARG A 641 20.54 -10.98 24.65
N ARG A 642 20.42 -11.61 23.48
CA ARG A 642 21.40 -11.47 22.39
C ARG A 642 21.48 -10.04 21.86
N LEU A 643 20.35 -9.35 21.75
CA LEU A 643 20.30 -7.94 21.39
C LEU A 643 21.07 -7.10 22.41
N CYS A 644 20.85 -7.34 23.71
CA CYS A 644 21.66 -6.71 24.76
C CYS A 644 23.16 -7.05 24.64
N ASP A 645 23.52 -8.32 24.44
CA ASP A 645 24.91 -8.76 24.31
C ASP A 645 25.61 -8.11 23.11
N SER A 646 24.90 -7.93 21.98
CA SER A 646 25.43 -7.26 20.79
C SER A 646 25.67 -5.76 20.97
N MET A 647 25.01 -5.13 21.95
CA MET A 647 25.11 -3.70 22.28
C MET A 647 26.16 -3.40 23.37
N TYR A 648 26.76 -4.44 23.98
CA TYR A 648 27.81 -4.32 24.98
C TYR A 648 29.21 -3.91 24.47
N PRO A 649 29.64 -4.16 23.21
CA PRO A 649 30.93 -3.67 22.71
C PRO A 649 30.94 -2.15 22.53
N SER A 650 32.13 -1.54 22.58
CA SER A 650 32.34 -0.10 22.40
C SER A 650 31.96 0.38 20.99
N SER A 651 30.69 0.68 20.76
CA SER A 651 30.22 1.36 19.55
C SER A 651 30.74 2.80 19.51
N LYS A 652 30.89 3.37 18.31
CA LYS A 652 31.28 4.78 18.16
C LYS A 652 30.20 5.73 18.67
N ASP A 653 28.94 5.30 18.52
CA ASP A 653 27.74 5.98 18.99
C ASP A 653 26.94 5.01 19.88
N PRO A 654 26.94 5.20 21.22
CA PRO A 654 26.24 4.27 22.10
C PRO A 654 24.74 4.55 22.15
N LEU A 655 23.94 3.48 22.26
CA LEU A 655 22.49 3.57 22.40
C LEU A 655 22.10 4.38 23.64
N THR A 656 21.42 5.50 23.43
CA THR A 656 21.03 6.44 24.50
C THR A 656 19.54 6.38 24.82
N ALA A 657 18.70 5.98 23.86
CA ALA A 657 17.26 5.83 24.04
C ALA A 657 16.75 4.52 23.43
N PHE A 658 15.89 3.83 24.17
CA PHE A 658 15.30 2.56 23.75
C PHE A 658 13.79 2.54 24.01
N LYS A 659 13.03 2.05 23.04
CA LYS A 659 11.57 1.96 23.12
C LYS A 659 11.06 0.58 22.74
N LEU A 660 10.15 0.04 23.55
CA LEU A 660 9.64 -1.33 23.40
C LEU A 660 8.17 -1.42 23.85
N GLN A 661 7.37 -2.21 23.15
CA GLN A 661 5.96 -2.48 23.49
C GLN A 661 5.69 -3.84 24.15
N ASN A 662 6.67 -4.74 24.23
CA ASN A 662 6.54 -6.03 24.92
C ASN A 662 7.25 -6.04 26.29
N GLY A 663 6.58 -6.57 27.32
CA GLY A 663 7.00 -6.52 28.72
C GLY A 663 7.97 -7.62 29.18
N ALA A 664 8.35 -8.58 28.33
CA ALA A 664 9.31 -9.61 28.73
C ALA A 664 10.75 -9.03 28.79
N LEU A 665 11.41 -9.19 29.94
CA LEU A 665 12.84 -8.87 30.16
C LEU A 665 13.33 -7.43 29.87
N PHE A 666 12.46 -6.43 29.70
CA PHE A 666 12.92 -5.05 29.52
C PHE A 666 13.85 -4.57 30.67
N HIS A 667 13.75 -5.20 31.85
CA HIS A 667 14.63 -4.90 32.97
C HIS A 667 16.12 -5.23 32.68
N THR A 668 16.45 -6.17 31.78
CA THR A 668 17.84 -6.42 31.38
C THR A 668 18.42 -5.27 30.55
N ILE A 669 17.56 -4.58 29.79
CA ILE A 669 17.92 -3.44 28.94
C ILE A 669 18.34 -2.23 29.79
N LEU A 670 17.76 -2.08 30.98
CA LEU A 670 18.10 -1.01 31.94
C LEU A 670 19.56 -1.06 32.42
N LEU A 671 20.26 -2.19 32.24
CA LEU A 671 21.66 -2.36 32.62
C LEU A 671 22.64 -1.96 31.51
N LEU A 672 22.17 -1.53 30.34
CA LEU A 672 23.03 -1.08 29.26
C LEU A 672 23.85 0.17 29.70
N PRO A 673 25.18 0.17 29.49
CA PRO A 673 26.11 1.11 30.14
C PRO A 673 25.96 2.58 29.70
N HIS A 674 25.18 2.87 28.67
CA HIS A 674 25.00 4.23 28.13
C HIS A 674 23.54 4.66 27.99
N LEU A 675 22.59 3.79 28.35
CA LEU A 675 21.17 4.05 28.20
C LEU A 675 20.71 5.13 29.21
N LYS A 676 20.18 6.23 28.68
CA LYS A 676 19.67 7.36 29.48
C LYS A 676 18.16 7.46 29.48
N SER A 677 17.51 7.08 28.38
CA SER A 677 16.07 7.20 28.21
C SER A 677 15.45 5.86 27.87
N VAL A 678 14.39 5.48 28.58
CA VAL A 678 13.64 4.26 28.31
C VAL A 678 12.17 4.60 28.21
N ASN A 679 11.57 4.18 27.09
CA ASN A 679 10.17 4.39 26.80
C ASN A 679 9.46 3.06 26.64
N LEU A 680 8.55 2.77 27.56
CA LEU A 680 7.75 1.55 27.56
C LEU A 680 6.27 1.86 27.27
N TYR A 681 5.97 3.01 26.65
CA TYR A 681 4.59 3.45 26.45
C TYR A 681 3.74 2.37 25.75
N GLY A 682 2.60 2.01 26.34
CA GLY A 682 1.69 0.99 25.82
C GLY A 682 2.04 -0.46 26.20
N THR A 683 3.12 -0.70 26.95
CA THR A 683 3.47 -2.05 27.46
C THR A 683 2.58 -2.43 28.65
N ASN A 684 1.99 -3.62 28.64
CA ASN A 684 1.31 -4.11 29.85
C ASN A 684 2.36 -4.58 30.89
N LEU A 685 2.49 -3.82 31.99
CA LEU A 685 3.44 -4.12 33.05
C LEU A 685 2.72 -4.68 34.28
N SER A 686 2.93 -5.97 34.56
CA SER A 686 2.47 -6.57 35.82
C SER A 686 3.22 -5.99 37.03
N ASN A 687 2.64 -6.11 38.22
CA ASN A 687 3.30 -5.67 39.45
C ASN A 687 4.68 -6.33 39.65
N ASP A 688 4.83 -7.62 39.32
CA ASP A 688 6.11 -8.35 39.39
C ASP A 688 7.13 -7.78 38.40
N ALA A 689 6.69 -7.40 37.20
CA ALA A 689 7.55 -6.77 36.20
C ALA A 689 8.03 -5.39 36.69
N VAL A 690 7.14 -4.61 37.33
CA VAL A 690 7.49 -3.35 37.97
C VAL A 690 8.46 -3.57 39.13
N GLU A 691 8.31 -4.64 39.93
CA GLU A 691 9.23 -4.98 41.01
C GLU A 691 10.64 -5.27 40.48
N ASN A 692 10.74 -6.07 39.41
CA ASN A 692 12.00 -6.39 38.75
C ASN A 692 12.65 -5.14 38.14
N MET A 693 11.87 -4.28 37.49
CA MET A 693 12.36 -2.97 37.03
C MET A 693 12.92 -2.15 38.20
N CYS A 694 12.17 -2.07 39.28
CA CYS A 694 12.53 -1.34 40.49
C CYS A 694 13.82 -1.88 41.13
N SER A 695 14.03 -3.20 41.13
CA SER A 695 15.26 -3.81 41.64
C SER A 695 16.48 -3.47 40.77
N VAL A 696 16.30 -3.45 39.44
CA VAL A 696 17.36 -3.04 38.50
C VAL A 696 17.66 -1.55 38.58
N LEU A 697 16.65 -0.69 38.71
CA LEU A 697 16.84 0.76 38.89
C LEU A 697 17.63 1.07 40.18
N LYS A 698 17.54 0.22 41.22
CA LYS A 698 18.37 0.36 42.43
C LYS A 698 19.85 0.02 42.19
N CYS A 699 20.19 -0.71 41.12
CA CYS A 699 21.58 -1.08 40.80
C CYS A 699 22.45 0.16 40.46
N PRO A 700 23.70 0.26 40.95
CA PRO A 700 24.60 1.37 40.59
C PRO A 700 25.01 1.40 39.11
N ALA A 701 24.89 0.28 38.40
CA ALA A 701 25.22 0.19 36.98
C ALA A 701 24.17 0.86 36.08
N CYS A 702 22.92 1.00 36.54
CA CYS A 702 21.84 1.62 35.78
C CYS A 702 22.05 3.15 35.69
N ARG A 703 22.02 3.70 34.46
CA ARG A 703 22.26 5.13 34.17
C ARG A 703 21.03 5.88 33.64
N VAL A 704 19.86 5.24 33.67
CA VAL A 704 18.60 5.82 33.15
C VAL A 704 18.24 7.10 33.93
N GLU A 705 18.04 8.20 33.21
CA GLU A 705 17.60 9.51 33.71
C GLU A 705 16.15 9.82 33.30
N GLU A 706 15.65 9.20 32.23
CA GLU A 706 14.28 9.38 31.74
C GLU A 706 13.54 8.03 31.66
N LEU A 707 12.39 7.96 32.31
CA LEU A 707 11.57 6.74 32.38
C LEU A 707 10.14 7.07 31.96
N LEU A 708 9.72 6.57 30.79
CA LEU A 708 8.42 6.85 30.19
C LEU A 708 7.57 5.58 30.23
N LEU A 709 6.59 5.55 31.12
CA LEU A 709 5.74 4.39 31.43
C LEU A 709 4.26 4.72 31.16
N GLY A 710 3.98 5.43 30.07
CA GLY A 710 2.61 5.85 29.77
C GLY A 710 1.74 4.69 29.25
N LYS A 711 0.46 4.63 29.64
CA LYS A 711 -0.47 3.57 29.21
C LYS A 711 0.09 2.16 29.47
N CYS A 712 0.63 1.95 30.67
CA CYS A 712 1.32 0.71 31.06
C CYS A 712 0.55 -0.16 32.07
N ASP A 713 -0.73 0.14 32.29
CA ASP A 713 -1.57 -0.46 33.34
C ASP A 713 -1.00 -0.34 34.76
N ILE A 714 -0.21 0.71 35.04
CA ILE A 714 0.40 0.95 36.34
C ILE A 714 -0.68 1.27 37.38
N SER A 715 -0.85 0.35 38.32
CA SER A 715 -1.75 0.52 39.47
C SER A 715 -1.20 1.51 40.51
N SER A 716 -2.05 1.96 41.44
CA SER A 716 -1.62 2.79 42.58
C SER A 716 -0.56 2.12 43.48
N GLU A 717 -0.51 0.79 43.51
CA GLU A 717 0.46 0.02 44.29
C GLU A 717 1.81 -0.05 43.58
N ALA A 718 1.80 -0.42 42.29
CA ALA A 718 2.98 -0.37 41.43
C ALA A 718 3.60 1.04 41.37
N CYS A 719 2.76 2.08 41.34
CA CYS A 719 3.19 3.47 41.45
C CYS A 719 3.98 3.73 42.75
N GLY A 720 3.54 3.16 43.88
CA GLY A 720 4.28 3.22 45.13
C GLY A 720 5.65 2.54 45.05
N MET A 721 5.72 1.38 44.41
CA MET A 721 7.00 0.67 44.18
C MET A 721 7.97 1.52 43.35
N ILE A 722 7.49 2.10 42.25
CA ILE A 722 8.25 3.04 41.41
C ILE A 722 8.71 4.22 42.26
N ALA A 723 7.82 4.82 43.04
CA ALA A 723 8.12 5.98 43.88
C ALA A 723 9.30 5.70 44.82
N THR A 724 9.33 4.56 45.51
CA THR A 724 10.46 4.21 46.40
C THR A 724 11.80 4.13 45.69
N CYS A 725 11.81 3.80 44.39
CA CYS A 725 13.04 3.67 43.61
C CYS A 725 13.63 5.00 43.17
N LEU A 726 12.80 6.05 43.08
CA LEU A 726 13.22 7.40 42.67
C LEU A 726 14.18 8.06 43.69
N ILE A 727 14.24 7.58 44.93
CA ILE A 727 15.20 8.07 45.94
C ILE A 727 16.65 7.66 45.60
N TYR A 728 16.83 6.50 44.97
CA TYR A 728 18.15 5.86 44.87
C TYR A 728 18.97 6.33 43.65
N ARG A 729 18.40 7.08 42.70
CA ARG A 729 19.04 7.42 41.41
C ARG A 729 18.62 8.76 40.79
N LYS A 730 19.23 9.07 39.63
CA LYS A 730 19.14 10.31 38.83
C LYS A 730 17.94 10.39 37.87
N VAL A 731 16.82 9.69 38.14
CA VAL A 731 15.64 9.84 37.26
C VAL A 731 15.13 11.27 37.40
N LYS A 732 15.38 12.07 36.37
CA LYS A 732 14.99 13.47 36.27
C LYS A 732 13.63 13.61 35.60
N HIS A 733 13.28 12.67 34.73
CA HIS A 733 12.05 12.72 33.95
C HIS A 733 11.27 11.43 34.12
N LEU A 734 10.07 11.53 34.68
CA LEU A 734 9.14 10.41 34.83
C LEU A 734 7.83 10.73 34.12
N SER A 735 7.43 9.87 33.19
CA SER A 735 6.10 9.91 32.60
C SER A 735 5.29 8.69 33.04
N LEU A 736 4.11 8.93 33.61
CA LEU A 736 3.14 7.91 34.01
C LEU A 736 1.78 8.18 33.35
N VAL A 737 1.75 8.92 32.24
CA VAL A 737 0.52 9.34 31.56
C VAL A 737 -0.40 8.15 31.26
N GLU A 738 -1.72 8.37 31.24
CA GLU A 738 -2.71 7.34 30.88
C GLU A 738 -2.66 6.07 31.75
N ASN A 739 -2.20 6.17 33.01
CA ASN A 739 -2.27 5.05 33.97
C ASN A 739 -3.30 5.32 35.07
N PRO A 740 -3.99 4.29 35.59
CA PRO A 740 -5.00 4.44 36.63
C PRO A 740 -4.39 4.63 38.05
N LEU A 741 -3.52 5.63 38.22
CA LEU A 741 -2.79 5.90 39.47
C LEU A 741 -3.75 6.28 40.62
N LYS A 742 -4.80 7.04 40.28
CA LYS A 742 -5.73 7.66 41.24
C LYS A 742 -4.99 8.55 42.25
N ASN A 743 -5.74 9.15 43.18
CA ASN A 743 -5.16 10.00 44.22
C ASN A 743 -4.15 9.26 45.12
N LYS A 744 -4.35 7.96 45.36
CA LYS A 744 -3.47 7.14 46.20
C LYS A 744 -2.06 7.04 45.60
N GLY A 745 -1.93 6.79 44.29
CA GLY A 745 -0.63 6.71 43.63
C GLY A 745 0.12 8.04 43.68
N VAL A 746 -0.57 9.14 43.38
CA VAL A 746 0.04 10.48 43.44
C VAL A 746 0.47 10.86 44.85
N ARG A 747 -0.31 10.51 45.88
CA ARG A 747 0.11 10.71 47.28
C ARG A 747 1.46 10.06 47.58
N LEU A 748 1.67 8.82 47.14
CA LEU A 748 2.92 8.08 47.34
C LEU A 748 4.08 8.73 46.56
N LEU A 749 3.84 9.19 45.33
CA LEU A 749 4.84 9.96 44.58
C LEU A 749 5.20 11.27 45.31
N CYS A 750 4.21 12.00 45.82
CA CYS A 750 4.41 13.25 46.56
C CYS A 750 5.20 13.05 47.86
N GLU A 751 5.04 11.93 48.55
CA GLU A 751 5.87 11.59 49.72
C GLU A 751 7.37 11.54 49.36
N ILE A 752 7.69 11.02 48.17
CA ILE A 752 9.07 10.91 47.67
C ILE A 752 9.58 12.23 47.09
N LEU A 753 8.73 13.01 46.41
CA LEU A 753 9.10 14.35 45.92
C LEU A 753 9.53 15.28 47.06
N LYS A 754 9.03 15.07 48.29
CA LYS A 754 9.45 15.80 49.49
C LYS A 754 10.84 15.39 50.00
N HIS A 755 11.37 14.25 49.54
CA HIS A 755 12.65 13.73 50.01
C HIS A 755 13.82 14.57 49.45
N PRO A 756 14.82 14.99 50.28
CA PRO A 756 15.90 15.88 49.83
C PRO A 756 16.77 15.33 48.70
N SER A 757 16.84 14.00 48.56
CA SER A 757 17.62 13.33 47.51
C SER A 757 16.87 13.18 46.18
N CYS A 758 15.58 13.54 46.12
CA CYS A 758 14.81 13.47 44.89
C CYS A 758 15.21 14.60 43.94
N VAL A 759 15.85 14.26 42.82
CA VAL A 759 16.33 15.22 41.79
C VAL A 759 15.41 15.30 40.57
N MET A 760 14.14 14.93 40.72
CA MET A 760 13.17 14.92 39.63
C MET A 760 12.92 16.36 39.12
N GLU A 761 13.09 16.55 37.82
CA GLU A 761 12.92 17.83 37.11
C GLU A 761 11.59 17.89 36.36
N THR A 762 11.09 16.74 35.88
CA THR A 762 9.87 16.63 35.06
C THR A 762 9.01 15.46 35.52
N LEU A 763 7.73 15.73 35.73
CA LEU A 763 6.73 14.73 36.10
C LEU A 763 5.48 14.85 35.22
N MET A 764 5.18 13.80 34.45
CA MET A 764 4.01 13.75 33.59
C MET A 764 2.93 12.81 34.14
N LEU A 765 1.77 13.38 34.45
CA LEU A 765 0.62 12.70 35.06
C LEU A 765 -0.68 12.96 34.29
N SER A 766 -0.58 13.21 32.98
CA SER A 766 -1.74 13.41 32.12
C SER A 766 -2.64 12.17 32.09
N CYS A 767 -3.96 12.34 32.20
CA CYS A 767 -4.94 11.25 32.13
C CYS A 767 -4.71 10.12 33.18
N CYS A 768 -4.40 10.49 34.42
CA CYS A 768 -4.05 9.53 35.50
C CYS A 768 -5.19 9.23 36.49
N CYS A 769 -6.43 9.56 36.12
CA CYS A 769 -7.63 9.46 36.98
C CYS A 769 -7.51 10.27 38.29
N LEU A 770 -6.94 11.47 38.22
CA LEU A 770 -6.77 12.35 39.38
C LEU A 770 -7.98 13.27 39.55
N ASN A 771 -8.25 13.65 40.80
CA ASN A 771 -9.19 14.73 41.13
C ASN A 771 -8.58 15.75 42.09
N PHE A 772 -9.35 16.76 42.49
CA PHE A 772 -8.88 17.87 43.34
C PHE A 772 -8.15 17.45 44.63
N ASN A 773 -8.40 16.26 45.20
CA ASN A 773 -7.68 15.79 46.39
C ASN A 773 -6.19 15.53 46.11
N ALA A 774 -5.83 15.17 44.88
CA ALA A 774 -4.43 15.02 44.50
C ALA A 774 -3.67 16.36 44.62
N CYS A 775 -4.34 17.49 44.38
CA CYS A 775 -3.76 18.82 44.49
C CYS A 775 -3.31 19.15 45.92
N CYS A 776 -3.96 18.61 46.95
CA CYS A 776 -3.51 18.78 48.34
C CYS A 776 -2.14 18.14 48.59
N HIS A 777 -1.89 16.97 48.01
CA HIS A 777 -0.60 16.29 48.13
C HIS A 777 0.49 16.97 47.28
N LEU A 778 0.13 17.42 46.08
CA LEU A 778 1.02 18.18 45.21
C LEU A 778 1.40 19.53 45.83
N TYR A 779 0.48 20.21 46.51
CA TYR A 779 0.74 21.43 47.26
C TYR A 779 1.90 21.23 48.24
N GLU A 780 1.83 20.20 49.09
CA GLU A 780 2.91 19.91 50.06
C GLU A 780 4.24 19.60 49.36
N ALA A 781 4.20 18.82 48.28
CA ALA A 781 5.39 18.43 47.55
C ALA A 781 6.08 19.64 46.90
N LEU A 782 5.32 20.55 46.28
CA LEU A 782 5.82 21.74 45.60
C LEU A 782 6.48 22.74 46.55
N LEU A 783 6.12 22.75 47.83
CA LEU A 783 6.75 23.61 48.85
C LEU A 783 8.09 23.04 49.36
N CYS A 784 8.29 21.73 49.26
CA CYS A 784 9.49 21.05 49.74
C CYS A 784 10.51 20.78 48.63
N ASN A 785 10.05 20.44 47.43
CA ASN A 785 10.89 20.06 46.31
C ASN A 785 11.60 21.28 45.70
N LYS A 786 12.86 21.11 45.29
CA LYS A 786 13.73 22.18 44.77
C LYS A 786 14.17 21.98 43.32
N TYR A 787 13.74 20.89 42.68
CA TYR A 787 14.23 20.46 41.38
C TYR A 787 13.11 20.42 40.33
N LEU A 788 11.88 20.13 40.74
CA LEU A 788 10.73 20.00 39.85
C LEU A 788 10.50 21.34 39.14
N SER A 789 10.63 21.27 37.83
CA SER A 789 10.55 22.40 36.91
C SER A 789 9.35 22.28 35.98
N LEU A 790 8.90 21.07 35.66
CA LEU A 790 7.72 20.80 34.84
C LEU A 790 6.79 19.79 35.50
N LEU A 791 5.51 20.17 35.58
CA LEU A 791 4.43 19.31 36.02
C LEU A 791 3.29 19.30 34.99
N ASP A 792 3.01 18.13 34.41
CA ASP A 792 1.85 17.93 33.53
C ASP A 792 0.74 17.19 34.28
N LEU A 793 -0.41 17.84 34.42
CA LEU A 793 -1.61 17.30 35.03
C LEU A 793 -2.79 17.26 34.05
N SER A 794 -2.54 17.45 32.76
CA SER A 794 -3.55 17.55 31.73
C SER A 794 -4.55 16.38 31.74
N SER A 795 -5.76 16.57 31.24
CA SER A 795 -6.78 15.51 31.10
C SER A 795 -7.11 14.78 32.42
N ASN A 796 -7.11 15.48 33.55
CA ASN A 796 -7.58 14.99 34.85
C ASN A 796 -8.73 15.86 35.38
N VAL A 797 -9.58 15.33 36.28
CA VAL A 797 -10.76 16.07 36.77
C VAL A 797 -10.40 16.90 38.00
N LEU A 798 -9.51 17.88 37.83
CA LEU A 798 -9.01 18.69 38.94
C LEU A 798 -10.00 19.77 39.39
N GLU A 799 -10.75 20.34 38.44
CA GLU A 799 -11.70 21.43 38.64
C GLU A 799 -11.05 22.71 39.23
N ASP A 800 -11.82 23.79 39.29
CA ASP A 800 -11.32 25.09 39.76
C ASP A 800 -10.77 25.03 41.20
N PHE A 801 -11.40 24.22 42.07
CA PHE A 801 -10.97 24.05 43.46
C PHE A 801 -9.56 23.46 43.55
N GLY A 802 -9.27 22.41 42.78
CA GLY A 802 -7.96 21.77 42.75
C GLY A 802 -6.87 22.70 42.24
N VAL A 803 -7.14 23.46 41.18
CA VAL A 803 -6.15 24.41 40.62
C VAL A 803 -5.91 25.60 41.53
N ASN A 804 -6.92 26.09 42.25
CA ASN A 804 -6.72 27.14 43.25
C ASN A 804 -5.79 26.70 44.39
N ILE A 805 -5.85 25.43 44.83
CA ILE A 805 -4.88 24.88 45.79
C ILE A 805 -3.45 24.92 45.22
N LEU A 806 -3.28 24.53 43.95
CA LEU A 806 -1.97 24.60 43.30
C LEU A 806 -1.48 26.04 43.17
N CYS A 807 -2.38 27.00 42.89
CA CYS A 807 -2.04 28.42 42.83
C CYS A 807 -1.47 28.93 44.15
N GLU A 808 -1.99 28.49 45.30
CA GLU A 808 -1.42 28.83 46.61
C GLU A 808 0.02 28.31 46.76
N ALA A 809 0.32 27.07 46.32
CA ALA A 809 1.69 26.55 46.35
C ALA A 809 2.62 27.33 45.41
N LEU A 810 2.16 27.66 44.20
CA LEU A 810 2.97 28.34 43.18
C LEU A 810 3.37 29.77 43.60
N LYS A 811 2.51 30.45 44.38
CA LYS A 811 2.80 31.77 44.95
C LYS A 811 3.93 31.74 45.97
N ASP A 812 4.23 30.59 46.58
CA ASP A 812 5.33 30.47 47.52
C ASP A 812 6.68 30.70 46.80
N PRO A 813 7.57 31.57 47.34
CA PRO A 813 8.88 31.84 46.73
C PRO A 813 9.75 30.60 46.55
N LYS A 814 9.61 29.57 47.38
CA LYS A 814 10.40 28.32 47.34
C LYS A 814 10.03 27.42 46.18
N CYS A 815 8.80 27.52 45.65
CA CYS A 815 8.38 26.68 44.53
C CYS A 815 9.25 26.96 43.29
N THR A 816 9.85 25.93 42.69
CA THR A 816 10.78 26.06 41.56
C THR A 816 10.14 25.85 40.19
N LEU A 817 8.84 25.55 40.16
CA LEU A 817 8.13 25.18 38.94
C LEU A 817 8.21 26.29 37.87
N GLN A 818 8.60 25.91 36.66
CA GLN A 818 8.74 26.79 35.50
C GLN A 818 7.66 26.51 34.44
N GLU A 819 7.15 25.28 34.39
CA GLU A 819 6.15 24.84 33.43
C GLU A 819 5.02 24.09 34.13
N LEU A 820 3.78 24.48 33.84
CA LEU A 820 2.58 23.82 34.35
C LEU A 820 1.59 23.58 33.21
N TRP A 821 1.23 22.32 33.00
CA TRP A 821 0.27 21.93 31.97
C TRP A 821 -1.01 21.43 32.62
N LEU A 822 -2.12 22.06 32.27
CA LEU A 822 -3.46 21.86 32.83
C LEU A 822 -4.52 21.75 31.71
N SER A 823 -4.12 21.30 30.53
CA SER A 823 -5.05 21.22 29.41
C SER A 823 -6.08 20.10 29.65
N GLY A 824 -7.38 20.33 29.47
CA GLY A 824 -8.38 19.29 29.72
C GLY A 824 -8.64 18.98 31.20
N CYS A 825 -8.51 19.99 32.08
CA CYS A 825 -8.63 19.82 33.53
C CYS A 825 -10.01 20.19 34.12
N PHE A 826 -11.01 20.42 33.26
CA PHE A 826 -12.36 20.88 33.64
C PHE A 826 -12.34 22.23 34.36
N LEU A 827 -11.53 23.17 33.85
CA LEU A 827 -11.38 24.51 34.40
C LEU A 827 -12.37 25.48 33.79
N THR A 828 -12.82 26.46 34.58
CA THR A 828 -13.69 27.56 34.15
C THR A 828 -13.04 28.92 34.42
N SER A 829 -13.71 30.01 34.04
CA SER A 829 -13.25 31.37 34.35
C SER A 829 -13.08 31.65 35.86
N ASN A 830 -13.65 30.83 36.76
CA ASN A 830 -13.52 31.04 38.21
C ASN A 830 -12.10 30.82 38.75
N CYS A 831 -11.28 29.95 38.13
CA CYS A 831 -9.90 29.75 38.57
C CYS A 831 -8.93 30.83 38.02
N CYS A 832 -9.34 31.61 37.02
CA CYS A 832 -8.47 32.58 36.36
C CYS A 832 -7.94 33.66 37.32
N GLY A 833 -8.69 34.04 38.35
CA GLY A 833 -8.22 34.99 39.37
C GLY A 833 -7.02 34.45 40.15
N GLY A 834 -7.05 33.16 40.54
CA GLY A 834 -5.93 32.48 41.19
C GLY A 834 -4.71 32.37 40.27
N ILE A 835 -4.93 31.98 39.02
CA ILE A 835 -3.89 31.88 37.99
C ILE A 835 -3.25 33.25 37.72
N SER A 836 -4.05 34.30 37.55
CA SER A 836 -3.58 35.68 37.34
C SER A 836 -2.75 36.18 38.53
N ALA A 837 -3.13 35.83 39.76
CA ALA A 837 -2.32 36.13 40.93
C ALA A 837 -0.95 35.43 40.88
N VAL A 838 -0.88 34.18 40.39
CA VAL A 838 0.41 33.48 40.18
C VAL A 838 1.24 34.19 39.11
N LEU A 839 0.66 34.49 37.94
CA LEU A 839 1.36 35.15 36.84
C LEU A 839 1.98 36.50 37.22
N THR A 840 1.34 37.25 38.12
CA THR A 840 1.79 38.58 38.55
C THR A 840 2.76 38.56 39.75
N SER A 841 2.79 37.48 40.53
CA SER A 841 3.64 37.34 41.73
C SER A 841 4.85 36.42 41.52
N LYS A 842 4.74 35.42 40.65
CA LYS A 842 5.75 34.39 40.46
C LYS A 842 6.65 34.71 39.27
N LYS A 843 7.95 34.80 39.52
CA LYS A 843 8.94 35.19 38.50
C LYS A 843 9.49 34.04 37.66
N ASN A 844 9.26 32.79 38.07
CA ASN A 844 9.90 31.62 37.47
C ASN A 844 9.00 30.84 36.50
N LEU A 845 7.66 31.04 36.56
CA LEU A 845 6.73 30.35 35.67
C LEU A 845 6.82 30.96 34.25
N LYS A 846 7.30 30.16 33.31
CA LYS A 846 7.54 30.52 31.90
C LYS A 846 6.49 29.92 30.97
N THR A 847 5.99 28.72 31.26
CA THR A 847 5.01 28.04 30.42
C THR A 847 3.77 27.68 31.22
N LEU A 848 2.61 28.05 30.68
CA LEU A 848 1.31 27.66 31.21
C LEU A 848 0.43 27.19 30.06
N LYS A 849 -0.08 25.96 30.15
CA LYS A 849 -0.99 25.40 29.14
C LYS A 849 -2.35 25.14 29.77
N LEU A 850 -3.39 25.78 29.23
CA LEU A 850 -4.77 25.75 29.70
C LEU A 850 -5.73 25.30 28.59
N GLY A 851 -5.23 24.71 27.51
CA GLY A 851 -6.06 24.30 26.37
C GLY A 851 -7.13 23.28 26.74
N LYS A 852 -8.15 23.07 25.89
CA LYS A 852 -9.21 22.07 26.09
C LYS A 852 -9.95 22.21 27.43
N ASN A 853 -10.17 23.44 27.90
CA ASN A 853 -10.96 23.74 29.11
C ASN A 853 -12.19 24.57 28.75
N ASN A 854 -12.98 24.98 29.75
CA ASN A 854 -14.14 25.84 29.57
C ASN A 854 -13.86 27.28 30.04
N ILE A 855 -12.71 27.84 29.65
CA ILE A 855 -12.35 29.22 29.98
C ILE A 855 -13.02 30.16 28.99
N GLU A 856 -14.07 30.84 29.43
CA GLU A 856 -14.84 31.81 28.65
C GLU A 856 -14.15 33.19 28.63
N ASP A 857 -14.70 34.15 27.87
CA ASP A 857 -14.15 35.50 27.67
C ASP A 857 -13.80 36.22 28.98
N ALA A 858 -14.60 36.05 30.04
CA ALA A 858 -14.35 36.64 31.36
C ALA A 858 -13.03 36.15 31.97
N GLY A 859 -12.68 34.87 31.77
CA GLY A 859 -11.43 34.28 32.21
C GLY A 859 -10.25 34.77 31.37
N ILE A 860 -10.41 34.82 30.04
CA ILE A 860 -9.39 35.33 29.12
C ILE A 860 -9.05 36.78 29.44
N LYS A 861 -10.05 37.61 29.74
CA LYS A 861 -9.84 38.99 30.16
C LYS A 861 -8.97 39.10 31.41
N GLN A 862 -9.25 38.30 32.44
CA GLN A 862 -8.42 38.27 33.66
C GLN A 862 -6.98 37.82 33.40
N LEU A 863 -6.79 36.85 32.49
CA LEU A 863 -5.45 36.41 32.08
C LEU A 863 -4.72 37.52 31.31
N CYS A 864 -5.40 38.22 30.40
CA CYS A 864 -4.86 39.35 29.65
C CYS A 864 -4.46 40.52 30.57
N GLU A 865 -5.26 40.82 31.60
CA GLU A 865 -4.89 41.78 32.66
C GLU A 865 -3.58 41.38 33.37
N ALA A 866 -3.40 40.09 33.67
CA ALA A 866 -2.17 39.59 34.28
C ALA A 866 -0.96 39.67 33.32
N LEU A 867 -1.14 39.34 32.04
CA LEU A 867 -0.09 39.44 31.02
C LEU A 867 0.42 40.87 30.81
N ARG A 868 -0.47 41.87 30.96
CA ARG A 868 -0.13 43.30 30.91
C ARG A 868 0.69 43.77 32.12
N ASN A 869 0.73 42.98 33.19
CA ASN A 869 1.48 43.33 34.38
C ASN A 869 3.00 43.23 34.12
N PRO A 870 3.81 44.27 34.44
CA PRO A 870 5.26 44.25 34.25
C PRO A 870 6.01 43.11 34.98
N ASN A 871 5.41 42.58 36.05
CA ASN A 871 5.97 41.47 36.81
C ASN A 871 5.74 40.12 36.15
N CYS A 872 4.82 40.00 35.19
CA CYS A 872 4.62 38.77 34.44
C CYS A 872 5.91 38.39 33.69
N LYS A 873 6.28 37.11 33.77
CA LYS A 873 7.45 36.52 33.11
C LYS A 873 7.09 35.35 32.19
N LEU A 874 5.80 35.15 31.95
CA LEU A 874 5.31 34.07 31.10
C LEU A 874 5.81 34.28 29.66
N GLN A 875 6.28 33.18 29.06
CA GLN A 875 6.83 33.12 27.71
C GLN A 875 5.93 32.33 26.76
N CYS A 876 5.28 31.29 27.28
CA CYS A 876 4.42 30.41 26.51
C CYS A 876 3.05 30.28 27.19
N LEU A 877 1.97 30.56 26.46
CA LEU A 877 0.59 30.45 26.96
C LEU A 877 -0.28 29.65 25.99
N GLY A 878 -0.81 28.52 26.46
CA GLY A 878 -1.75 27.68 25.70
C GLY A 878 -3.19 27.93 26.05
N LEU A 879 -4.02 28.30 25.08
CA LEU A 879 -5.45 28.55 25.25
C LEU A 879 -6.30 27.81 24.21
N ASP A 880 -5.70 26.96 23.38
CA ASP A 880 -6.38 26.18 22.34
C ASP A 880 -7.62 25.43 22.84
N MET A 881 -8.64 25.25 22.01
CA MET A 881 -9.87 24.53 22.37
C MET A 881 -10.53 25.02 23.69
N ASN A 882 -10.62 26.33 23.93
CA ASN A 882 -11.45 26.92 24.99
C ASN A 882 -12.67 27.64 24.42
N ASP A 883 -13.70 27.86 25.25
CA ASP A 883 -15.00 28.42 24.85
C ASP A 883 -15.07 29.97 24.89
N PHE A 884 -14.07 30.63 24.30
CA PHE A 884 -14.08 32.09 24.14
C PHE A 884 -14.14 32.52 22.67
N LYS A 885 -14.59 33.75 22.43
CA LYS A 885 -14.90 34.26 21.08
C LYS A 885 -14.25 35.65 20.88
N THR A 886 -14.86 36.49 20.05
CA THR A 886 -14.26 37.75 19.58
C THR A 886 -14.35 38.89 20.60
N ASP A 887 -15.20 38.77 21.62
CA ASP A 887 -15.35 39.79 22.66
C ASP A 887 -14.05 40.04 23.46
N CYS A 888 -13.16 39.04 23.56
CA CYS A 888 -11.86 39.18 24.21
C CYS A 888 -10.69 39.52 23.26
N CYS A 889 -10.91 39.65 21.94
CA CYS A 889 -9.85 39.98 20.98
C CYS A 889 -9.16 41.30 21.29
N ALA A 890 -9.89 42.31 21.78
CA ALA A 890 -9.32 43.59 22.20
C ALA A 890 -8.39 43.44 23.42
N ASP A 891 -8.76 42.60 24.38
CA ASP A 891 -7.95 42.29 25.55
C ASP A 891 -6.69 41.49 25.17
N LEU A 892 -6.81 40.51 24.27
CA LEU A 892 -5.69 39.75 23.71
C LEU A 892 -4.73 40.66 22.92
N ALA A 893 -5.24 41.50 22.02
CA ALA A 893 -4.46 42.48 21.26
C ALA A 893 -3.72 43.45 22.19
N SER A 894 -4.39 43.93 23.24
CA SER A 894 -3.76 44.78 24.28
C SER A 894 -2.67 44.04 25.05
N ALA A 895 -2.88 42.76 25.36
CA ALA A 895 -1.88 41.92 26.03
C ALA A 895 -0.65 41.67 25.13
N LEU A 896 -0.83 41.35 23.85
CA LEU A 896 0.25 41.11 22.89
C LEU A 896 1.15 42.34 22.70
N THR A 897 0.58 43.54 22.71
CA THR A 897 1.32 44.79 22.54
C THR A 897 1.98 45.29 23.83
N THR A 898 1.57 44.80 24.99
CA THR A 898 2.08 45.26 26.30
C THR A 898 3.02 44.24 26.95
N CYS A 899 2.73 42.95 26.81
CA CYS A 899 3.48 41.87 27.42
C CYS A 899 4.80 41.67 26.69
N ARG A 900 5.92 41.97 27.35
CA ARG A 900 7.25 41.92 26.73
C ARG A 900 7.89 40.53 26.76
N THR A 901 7.34 39.58 27.52
CA THR A 901 7.96 38.26 27.70
C THR A 901 7.30 37.16 26.90
N LEU A 902 6.04 37.34 26.49
CA LEU A 902 5.29 36.33 25.74
C LEU A 902 5.86 36.18 24.32
N THR A 903 6.35 34.98 24.01
CA THR A 903 6.95 34.63 22.72
C THR A 903 6.17 33.54 21.99
N SER A 904 5.31 32.78 22.67
CA SER A 904 4.48 31.76 22.05
C SER A 904 3.06 31.76 22.65
N LEU A 905 2.06 31.75 21.78
CA LEU A 905 0.65 31.75 22.14
C LEU A 905 -0.06 30.72 21.25
N ASN A 906 -0.78 29.78 21.85
CA ASN A 906 -1.58 28.83 21.08
C ASN A 906 -3.08 29.17 21.20
N LEU A 907 -3.70 29.47 20.06
CA LEU A 907 -5.12 29.77 19.90
C LEU A 907 -5.80 28.79 18.92
N ASP A 908 -5.20 27.61 18.66
CA ASP A 908 -5.80 26.61 17.78
C ASP A 908 -7.22 26.24 18.20
N TRP A 909 -8.06 25.96 17.21
CA TRP A 909 -9.46 25.55 17.41
C TRP A 909 -10.33 26.56 18.18
N ILE A 910 -9.95 27.83 18.17
CA ILE A 910 -10.81 28.93 18.63
C ILE A 910 -11.43 29.62 17.42
N THR A 911 -12.71 29.95 17.54
CA THR A 911 -13.45 30.65 16.49
C THR A 911 -13.32 32.16 16.64
N PHE A 912 -12.73 32.80 15.64
CA PHE A 912 -12.68 34.25 15.51
C PHE A 912 -13.44 34.70 14.26
N ASP A 913 -14.19 35.78 14.37
CA ASP A 913 -14.72 36.51 13.22
C ASP A 913 -13.61 37.36 12.56
N HIS A 914 -13.93 37.91 11.39
CA HIS A 914 -12.97 38.70 10.62
C HIS A 914 -12.47 39.94 11.40
N ASP A 915 -13.34 40.63 12.14
CA ASP A 915 -13.01 41.84 12.88
C ASP A 915 -12.07 41.55 14.06
N GLY A 916 -12.33 40.47 14.79
CA GLY A 916 -11.47 39.97 15.85
C GLY A 916 -10.09 39.55 15.35
N LEU A 917 -10.02 38.87 14.20
CA LEU A 917 -8.74 38.52 13.56
C LEU A 917 -7.99 39.75 13.07
N GLN A 918 -8.69 40.74 12.50
CA GLN A 918 -8.06 41.98 12.08
C GLN A 918 -7.39 42.69 13.26
N LEU A 919 -8.08 42.80 14.41
CA LEU A 919 -7.52 43.37 15.64
C LEU A 919 -6.28 42.60 16.13
N LEU A 920 -6.30 41.26 16.06
CA LEU A 920 -5.14 40.45 16.40
C LEU A 920 -3.98 40.67 15.42
N CYS A 921 -4.23 40.70 14.12
CA CYS A 921 -3.22 40.97 13.08
C CYS A 921 -2.58 42.36 13.24
N GLU A 922 -3.36 43.38 13.59
CA GLU A 922 -2.87 44.72 13.90
C GLU A 922 -1.93 44.71 15.12
N ALA A 923 -2.30 43.98 16.18
CA ALA A 923 -1.46 43.82 17.36
C ALA A 923 -0.18 43.02 17.08
N LEU A 924 -0.27 41.95 16.28
CA LEU A 924 0.88 41.14 15.86
C LEU A 924 1.87 41.95 15.01
N SER A 925 1.36 42.87 14.18
CA SER A 925 2.15 43.79 13.36
C SER A 925 2.76 44.97 14.15
N HIS A 926 2.41 45.11 15.42
CA HIS A 926 2.87 46.22 16.24
C HIS A 926 4.30 45.97 16.73
N LYS A 927 5.16 46.99 16.67
CA LYS A 927 6.60 46.89 17.01
C LYS A 927 6.93 46.44 18.44
N SER A 928 5.95 46.49 19.35
CA SER A 928 6.10 46.04 20.73
C SER A 928 5.68 44.59 20.96
N CYS A 929 5.05 43.95 19.97
CA CYS A 929 4.74 42.52 20.02
C CYS A 929 6.04 41.72 19.91
N ASN A 930 6.24 40.77 20.82
CA ASN A 930 7.42 39.90 20.87
C ASN A 930 7.09 38.44 20.49
N LEU A 931 5.88 38.19 19.97
CA LEU A 931 5.42 36.86 19.63
C LEU A 931 6.24 36.31 18.44
N LYS A 932 6.70 35.07 18.57
CA LYS A 932 7.46 34.35 17.54
C LYS A 932 6.70 33.16 16.99
N VAL A 933 5.84 32.56 17.80
CA VAL A 933 5.02 31.41 17.40
C VAL A 933 3.57 31.68 17.78
N LEU A 934 2.68 31.60 16.80
CA LEU A 934 1.23 31.63 16.99
C LEU A 934 0.65 30.28 16.55
N GLY A 935 -0.02 29.58 17.47
CA GLY A 935 -0.83 28.42 17.14
C GLY A 935 -2.18 28.87 16.60
N LEU A 936 -2.48 28.60 15.33
CA LEU A 936 -3.76 28.91 14.71
C LEU A 936 -4.00 28.05 13.46
N ASP A 937 -5.17 27.42 13.36
CA ASP A 937 -5.57 26.65 12.20
C ASP A 937 -6.04 27.57 11.06
N LYS A 938 -5.14 27.84 10.11
CA LYS A 938 -5.43 28.67 8.93
C LYS A 938 -6.54 28.08 8.06
N SER A 939 -6.69 26.76 8.02
CA SER A 939 -7.63 26.07 7.13
C SER A 939 -9.10 26.30 7.51
N ALA A 940 -9.35 26.60 8.79
CA ALA A 940 -10.68 26.90 9.31
C ALA A 940 -11.12 28.36 9.07
N LEU A 941 -10.26 29.20 8.49
CA LEU A 941 -10.50 30.64 8.32
C LEU A 941 -10.93 31.00 6.89
N THR A 942 -11.60 32.15 6.73
CA THR A 942 -11.94 32.70 5.40
C THR A 942 -10.69 33.06 4.60
N GLU A 943 -10.77 33.06 3.26
CA GLU A 943 -9.64 33.45 2.38
C GLU A 943 -9.09 34.85 2.72
N GLU A 944 -9.97 35.81 3.01
CA GLU A 944 -9.57 37.17 3.41
C GLU A 944 -8.74 37.16 4.71
N SER A 945 -9.17 36.40 5.71
CA SER A 945 -8.43 36.22 6.96
C SER A 945 -7.10 35.48 6.77
N GLN A 946 -7.04 34.49 5.88
CA GLN A 946 -5.80 33.80 5.54
C GLN A 946 -4.78 34.74 4.90
N MET A 947 -5.21 35.61 3.98
CA MET A 947 -4.36 36.63 3.36
C MET A 947 -3.81 37.63 4.39
N LEU A 948 -4.63 38.06 5.35
CA LEU A 948 -4.18 38.94 6.45
C LEU A 948 -3.07 38.29 7.27
N LEU A 949 -3.25 37.04 7.69
CA LEU A 949 -2.25 36.30 8.47
C LEU A 949 -0.96 36.08 7.70
N GLN A 950 -1.06 35.76 6.41
CA GLN A 950 0.10 35.57 5.53
C GLN A 950 0.91 36.86 5.38
N ALA A 951 0.24 38.03 5.32
CA ALA A 951 0.92 39.32 5.28
C ALA A 951 1.69 39.62 6.57
N VAL A 952 1.16 39.22 7.74
CA VAL A 952 1.84 39.37 9.03
C VAL A 952 3.05 38.43 9.13
N GLU A 953 2.89 37.17 8.75
CA GLU A 953 3.93 36.13 8.76
C GLU A 953 5.16 36.54 7.92
N MET A 954 4.93 37.06 6.71
CA MET A 954 6.01 37.54 5.83
C MET A 954 6.76 38.75 6.36
N LYS A 955 6.10 39.61 7.16
CA LYS A 955 6.64 40.92 7.56
C LYS A 955 7.36 40.89 8.91
N GLU A 956 6.89 40.07 9.86
CA GLU A 956 7.28 40.20 11.27
C GLU A 956 8.11 39.03 11.83
N LYS A 957 8.56 38.06 11.01
CA LYS A 957 9.28 36.83 11.46
C LYS A 957 8.50 36.07 12.55
N LEU A 958 7.20 35.91 12.33
CA LEU A 958 6.27 35.16 13.17
C LEU A 958 5.91 33.85 12.47
N ASP A 959 6.07 32.71 13.14
CA ASP A 959 5.65 31.41 12.61
C ASP A 959 4.20 31.13 13.04
N ILE A 960 3.29 31.00 12.06
CA ILE A 960 1.89 30.64 12.33
C ILE A 960 1.70 29.17 11.96
N LEU A 961 1.57 28.33 12.98
CA LEU A 961 1.58 26.88 12.87
C LEU A 961 0.28 26.28 13.37
N HIS A 962 -0.19 25.22 12.74
CA HIS A 962 -1.23 24.38 13.33
C HIS A 962 -0.60 23.37 14.29
N CYS A 963 -1.17 23.23 15.50
CA CYS A 963 -0.74 22.33 16.55
C CYS A 963 0.74 22.47 16.97
N PRO A 964 1.23 23.68 17.31
CA PRO A 964 2.66 23.99 17.43
C PRO A 964 3.42 23.18 18.48
N TRP A 965 2.75 22.64 19.50
CA TRP A 965 3.40 21.93 20.62
C TRP A 965 3.12 20.44 20.68
N VAL A 966 2.28 19.89 19.79
CA VAL A 966 1.82 18.49 19.89
C VAL A 966 3.00 17.52 19.83
N LYS A 967 3.99 17.78 18.98
CA LYS A 967 5.19 16.95 18.85
C LYS A 967 6.00 16.94 20.15
N GLU A 968 6.38 18.11 20.65
CA GLU A 968 7.16 18.25 21.89
C GLU A 968 6.41 17.66 23.10
N GLU A 969 5.11 17.92 23.21
CA GLU A 969 4.29 17.35 24.29
C GLU A 969 4.26 15.83 24.24
N ARG A 970 4.07 15.24 23.06
CA ARG A 970 4.06 13.78 22.90
C ARG A 970 5.42 13.18 23.21
N GLU A 971 6.51 13.79 22.74
CA GLU A 971 7.88 13.36 23.05
C GLU A 971 8.14 13.37 24.56
N ARG A 972 7.82 14.47 25.25
CA ARG A 972 8.00 14.57 26.71
C ARG A 972 7.07 13.60 27.47
N ARG A 973 5.87 13.32 26.97
CA ARG A 973 4.97 12.29 27.55
C ARG A 973 5.42 10.86 27.23
N GLY A 974 6.29 10.67 26.23
CA GLY A 974 6.66 9.35 25.70
C GLY A 974 5.63 8.72 24.77
N VAL A 975 4.58 9.46 24.38
CA VAL A 975 3.55 8.98 23.47
C VAL A 975 4.16 8.81 22.08
N ARG A 976 4.00 7.64 21.44
CA ARG A 976 4.41 7.43 20.03
C ARG A 976 3.77 8.53 19.16
N LEU A 977 4.56 9.18 18.30
CA LEU A 977 3.99 9.74 17.08
C LEU A 977 3.48 8.53 16.30
N VAL A 978 2.19 8.23 16.44
CA VAL A 978 1.52 7.32 15.51
C VAL A 978 1.62 8.03 14.17
N TRP A 979 2.65 7.68 13.40
CA TRP A 979 2.61 7.81 11.97
C TRP A 979 1.33 7.09 11.58
N ASN A 980 0.42 7.78 10.90
CA ASN A 980 -0.78 7.15 10.36
C ASN A 980 -0.32 6.09 9.36
N SER A 981 0.09 4.91 9.83
CA SER A 981 -0.15 3.68 9.11
C SER A 981 -1.66 3.56 9.13
N THR A 982 -2.27 3.85 8.00
CA THR A 982 -3.71 3.78 7.71
C THR A 982 -4.25 2.35 7.80
N ASN A 983 -3.98 1.64 8.90
CA ASN A 983 -4.51 0.33 9.21
C ASN A 983 -5.39 0.42 10.46
#